data_AF-A0A369R4M0-F1
#
_entry.id   AF-A0A369R4M0-F1
#
_cell.length_a   1.000
_cell.length_b   1.000
_cell.length_c   1.000
_cell.angle_alpha   90.00
_cell.angle_beta   90.00
_cell.angle_gamma   90.00
#
_symmetry.space_group_name_H-M   'P 1'
#
loop_
_entity.id
_entity.type
_entity.pdbx_description
1 polymer ?
#
loop_
_entity_poly.entity_id
_entity_poly.type
_entity_poly.pdbx_seq_one_letter_code
_entity_poly.pdbx_strand_id
1 'polypeptide(L)'
;MFCALIALVLLLPVTASAQTLQDVLQRHAAEVADPGRRTVGPVIDDLVASGLPGVPGFLSAWADRSVVRRVEDGLFFVAREGDGDTLALLDIATGQTVAEAVAEDAIEEVRPNGGVQRVIGTALVQFQLSDPDIAVRRDAVQALARSLEPDQIAPLERSIPGEDDPALRARKEQLLAYLQARFGETPQVRIAALDSLAGDLSVETRAVLNQVLATEFRMAEAAPEGPRLARLLVPGEDMPRADAYAALVEAGLAEPAPTPAEMKAALEANIVEGRVGGIPVAQLFTDAARARAYAALAEAGTVPPLVTEAQIDASLAAHTFFEEYIETDADVIAAAARALASTQTTVAVNQAFDLGLDALSLASIYFLAAIGLAITFGVMGVINMAHGEFIMMGAYTGYVVQLVVPDYTLSLLIALPLAFAVTFGAGVAMERLVIRWLYHRPLETLLATFGISILLQQLAKNVFGTQARPLTAPGWLDGSLVFNDVVAISYIRVAIFVLALIFLAVLLYVLNRTRLGLEVRAVTQNPGMAASMGIDPDRINMLTFGLGSGIAGVAGVAIGLYAQVTSEMGQAYIVQSFMTVVVGGVGNVWGTLAGAGLIGLSQKGIEWLNPANTLAAQTYMILLVILFIQFRPRGIVALKGRAAEA
;
A
#
# COMPACT_ATOMS: atom_id res chain seq x y z
N MET A 1 -68.62 -27.83 55.98
CA MET A 1 -68.51 -28.44 54.63
C MET A 1 -69.02 -27.46 53.56
N PHE A 2 -68.47 -26.23 53.50
CA PHE A 2 -68.82 -25.23 52.47
C PHE A 2 -67.66 -24.27 52.10
N CYS A 3 -66.55 -24.28 52.86
CA CYS A 3 -65.36 -23.45 52.54
C CYS A 3 -64.31 -24.15 51.67
N ALA A 4 -64.43 -25.45 51.43
CA ALA A 4 -63.42 -26.22 50.67
C ALA A 4 -63.66 -26.25 49.14
N LEU A 5 -64.84 -25.81 48.67
CA LEU A 5 -65.15 -25.84 47.23
C LEU A 5 -64.82 -24.54 46.48
N ILE A 6 -64.53 -23.43 47.19
CA ILE A 6 -64.20 -22.14 46.56
C ILE A 6 -62.69 -21.99 46.31
N ALA A 7 -61.85 -22.72 47.04
CA ALA A 7 -60.39 -22.66 46.88
C ALA A 7 -59.84 -23.46 45.67
N LEU A 8 -60.66 -24.30 45.03
CA LEU A 8 -60.22 -25.15 43.90
C LEU A 8 -60.54 -24.55 42.51
N VAL A 9 -61.08 -23.33 42.44
CA VAL A 9 -61.39 -22.64 41.17
C VAL A 9 -60.42 -21.49 40.88
N LEU A 10 -59.49 -21.17 41.80
CA LEU A 10 -58.53 -20.07 41.66
C LEU A 10 -57.08 -20.52 41.33
N LEU A 11 -56.87 -21.78 40.97
CA LEU A 11 -55.56 -22.34 40.57
C LEU A 11 -55.55 -22.83 39.12
N LEU A 12 -56.31 -22.17 38.23
CA LEU A 12 -56.07 -22.30 36.80
C LEU A 12 -54.93 -21.34 36.42
N PRO A 13 -53.78 -21.84 35.93
CA PRO A 13 -52.78 -20.98 35.34
C PRO A 13 -53.44 -20.30 34.14
N VAL A 14 -53.48 -18.97 34.14
CA VAL A 14 -53.70 -18.22 32.91
C VAL A 14 -52.51 -18.55 32.03
N THR A 15 -52.69 -19.44 31.06
CA THR A 15 -51.74 -19.61 29.97
C THR A 15 -51.74 -18.30 29.19
N ALA A 16 -50.81 -17.41 29.51
CA ALA A 16 -50.45 -16.34 28.60
C ALA A 16 -49.99 -17.03 27.30
N SER A 17 -50.75 -16.87 26.21
CA SER A 17 -50.33 -17.35 24.90
C SER A 17 -49.01 -16.70 24.57
N ALA A 18 -47.94 -17.48 24.41
CA ALA A 18 -46.67 -16.96 23.95
C ALA A 18 -46.88 -16.41 22.53
N GLN A 19 -46.64 -15.13 22.33
CA GLN A 19 -46.78 -14.48 21.03
C GLN A 19 -45.82 -15.12 20.03
N THR A 20 -46.35 -15.67 18.95
CA THR A 20 -45.56 -16.27 17.88
C THR A 20 -45.19 -15.23 16.82
N LEU A 21 -44.19 -15.53 15.99
CA LEU A 21 -43.82 -14.65 14.87
C LEU A 21 -45.00 -14.48 13.92
N GLN A 22 -45.77 -15.54 13.73
CA GLN A 22 -46.99 -15.53 12.93
C GLN A 22 -48.02 -14.55 13.48
N ASP A 23 -48.21 -14.47 14.80
CA ASP A 23 -49.13 -13.50 15.43
C ASP A 23 -48.71 -12.05 15.18
N VAL A 24 -47.41 -11.79 15.03
CA VAL A 24 -46.89 -10.46 14.68
C VAL A 24 -47.18 -10.16 13.20
N LEU A 25 -46.89 -11.11 12.31
CA LEU A 25 -47.13 -10.93 10.86
C LEU A 25 -48.61 -10.81 10.52
N GLN A 26 -49.48 -11.56 11.20
CA GLN A 26 -50.93 -11.49 10.96
C GLN A 26 -51.54 -10.16 11.38
N ARG A 27 -50.94 -9.44 12.35
CA ARG A 27 -51.36 -8.07 12.70
C ARG A 27 -51.08 -7.06 11.59
N HIS A 28 -50.10 -7.36 10.73
CA HIS A 28 -49.66 -6.54 9.61
C HIS A 28 -49.84 -7.27 8.27
N ALA A 29 -50.82 -8.19 8.18
CA ALA A 29 -50.89 -9.13 7.06
C ALA A 29 -51.01 -8.44 5.69
N ALA A 30 -51.71 -7.31 5.60
CA ALA A 30 -51.86 -6.56 4.36
C ALA A 30 -50.53 -5.90 3.96
N GLU A 31 -49.85 -5.29 4.93
CA GLU A 31 -48.57 -4.61 4.74
C GLU A 31 -47.42 -5.59 4.49
N VAL A 32 -47.49 -6.82 5.02
CA VAL A 32 -46.52 -7.88 4.72
C VAL A 32 -46.75 -8.43 3.31
N ALA A 33 -48.00 -8.68 2.92
CA ALA A 33 -48.34 -9.23 1.61
C ALA A 33 -48.09 -8.26 0.45
N ASP A 34 -48.42 -6.97 0.63
CA ASP A 34 -48.18 -5.90 -0.36
C ASP A 34 -47.42 -4.72 0.26
N PRO A 35 -46.09 -4.85 0.47
CA PRO A 35 -45.33 -3.85 1.19
C PRO A 35 -45.07 -2.59 0.35
N GLY A 36 -45.46 -1.45 0.91
CA GLY A 36 -45.12 -0.13 0.42
C GLY A 36 -44.00 0.50 1.23
N ARG A 37 -43.19 1.38 0.60
CA ARG A 37 -42.10 2.10 1.29
C ARG A 37 -42.57 2.90 2.52
N ARG A 38 -43.83 3.34 2.54
CA ARG A 38 -44.43 4.09 3.66
C ARG A 38 -45.11 3.22 4.70
N THR A 39 -45.42 1.97 4.38
CA THR A 39 -46.16 1.05 5.25
C THR A 39 -45.27 0.01 5.91
N VAL A 40 -44.09 -0.29 5.34
CA VAL A 40 -43.17 -1.31 5.88
C VAL A 40 -42.51 -0.91 7.22
N GLY A 41 -42.32 0.38 7.50
CA GLY A 41 -41.62 0.86 8.70
C GLY A 41 -42.24 0.35 10.01
N PRO A 42 -43.53 0.63 10.28
CA PRO A 42 -44.22 0.13 11.47
C PRO A 42 -44.19 -1.40 11.63
N VAL A 43 -44.23 -2.15 10.52
CA VAL A 43 -44.14 -3.63 10.55
C VAL A 43 -42.78 -4.07 11.07
N ILE A 44 -41.71 -3.45 10.56
CA ILE A 44 -40.35 -3.73 10.97
C ILE A 44 -40.15 -3.35 12.43
N ASP A 45 -40.64 -2.18 12.87
CA ASP A 45 -40.51 -1.74 14.26
C ASP A 45 -41.17 -2.72 15.23
N ASP A 46 -42.37 -3.23 14.90
CA ASP A 46 -43.06 -4.24 15.69
C ASP A 46 -42.33 -5.60 15.70
N LEU A 47 -41.78 -6.01 14.55
CA LEU A 47 -40.97 -7.24 14.45
C LEU A 47 -39.70 -7.13 15.28
N VAL A 48 -39.00 -5.99 15.22
CA VAL A 48 -37.81 -5.70 16.01
C VAL A 48 -38.13 -5.67 17.50
N ALA A 49 -39.21 -4.97 17.89
CA ALA A 49 -39.64 -4.87 19.29
C ALA A 49 -40.07 -6.21 19.88
N SER A 50 -40.51 -7.17 19.05
CA SER A 50 -40.92 -8.50 19.52
C SER A 50 -39.77 -9.33 20.11
N GLY A 51 -38.53 -9.09 19.68
CA GLY A 51 -37.35 -9.84 20.12
C GLY A 51 -37.38 -11.35 19.79
N LEU A 52 -38.25 -11.78 18.88
CA LEU A 52 -38.42 -13.20 18.55
C LEU A 52 -37.23 -13.72 17.72
N PRO A 53 -36.70 -14.93 18.02
CA PRO A 53 -35.49 -15.46 17.37
C PRO A 53 -35.65 -15.73 15.86
N GLY A 54 -36.89 -15.90 15.37
CA GLY A 54 -37.18 -16.12 13.95
C GLY A 54 -37.24 -14.85 13.09
N VAL A 55 -37.20 -13.65 13.70
CA VAL A 55 -37.32 -12.38 12.98
C VAL A 55 -36.23 -12.17 11.93
N PRO A 56 -34.92 -12.41 12.21
CA PRO A 56 -33.87 -12.23 11.21
C PRO A 56 -34.03 -13.14 10.00
N GLY A 57 -34.41 -14.41 10.23
CA GLY A 57 -34.67 -15.38 9.18
C GLY A 57 -35.83 -14.96 8.28
N PHE A 58 -36.93 -14.49 8.88
CA PHE A 58 -38.05 -13.92 8.15
C PHE A 58 -37.65 -12.68 7.34
N LEU A 59 -36.96 -11.71 7.94
CA LEU A 59 -36.55 -10.48 7.24
C LEU A 59 -35.62 -10.79 6.07
N SER A 60 -34.69 -11.75 6.20
CA SER A 60 -33.84 -12.21 5.08
C SER A 60 -34.67 -12.82 3.97
N ALA A 61 -35.52 -13.80 4.29
CA ALA A 61 -36.40 -14.44 3.31
C ALA A 61 -37.35 -13.45 2.62
N TRP A 62 -37.82 -12.44 3.38
CA TRP A 62 -38.70 -11.41 2.85
C TRP A 62 -37.93 -10.51 1.87
N ALA A 63 -36.71 -10.09 2.22
CA ALA A 63 -35.84 -9.34 1.32
C ALA A 63 -35.51 -10.14 0.04
N ASP A 64 -35.30 -11.44 0.16
CA ASP A 64 -34.95 -12.35 -0.96
C ASP A 64 -36.15 -12.77 -1.82
N ARG A 65 -37.36 -12.30 -1.49
CA ARG A 65 -38.62 -12.65 -2.18
C ARG A 65 -38.98 -14.14 -2.12
N SER A 66 -38.53 -14.82 -1.09
CA SER A 66 -38.86 -16.23 -0.85
C SER A 66 -40.02 -16.42 0.12
N VAL A 67 -40.62 -15.33 0.63
CA VAL A 67 -41.82 -15.40 1.47
C VAL A 67 -43.07 -15.54 0.60
N VAL A 68 -43.93 -16.45 0.99
CA VAL A 68 -45.22 -16.72 0.33
C VAL A 68 -46.33 -16.76 1.37
N ARG A 69 -47.56 -16.47 0.95
CA ARG A 69 -48.76 -16.53 1.77
C ARG A 69 -49.65 -17.66 1.27
N ARG A 70 -49.99 -18.61 2.14
CA ARG A 70 -50.89 -19.71 1.78
C ARG A 70 -52.33 -19.22 1.68
N VAL A 71 -53.02 -19.55 0.58
CA VAL A 71 -54.38 -19.06 0.28
C VAL A 71 -55.43 -19.59 1.26
N GLU A 72 -55.26 -20.83 1.74
CA GLU A 72 -56.22 -21.51 2.62
C GLU A 72 -56.42 -20.80 3.97
N ASP A 73 -55.33 -20.38 4.62
CA ASP A 73 -55.34 -19.86 5.99
C ASP A 73 -54.70 -18.46 6.11
N GLY A 74 -54.17 -17.91 5.02
CA GLY A 74 -53.56 -16.58 4.97
C GLY A 74 -52.22 -16.49 5.72
N LEU A 75 -51.63 -17.63 6.11
CA LEU A 75 -50.38 -17.69 6.84
C LEU A 75 -49.16 -17.54 5.91
N PHE A 76 -48.14 -16.83 6.39
CA PHE A 76 -46.85 -16.67 5.73
C PHE A 76 -45.91 -17.86 5.98
N PHE A 77 -45.17 -18.25 4.95
CA PHE A 77 -44.18 -19.33 4.91
C PHE A 77 -42.98 -18.90 4.05
N VAL A 78 -41.85 -19.60 4.20
CA VAL A 78 -40.73 -19.50 3.24
C VAL A 78 -40.88 -20.62 2.21
N ALA A 79 -40.90 -20.26 0.93
CA ALA A 79 -40.94 -21.21 -0.17
C ALA A 79 -39.54 -21.63 -0.61
N ARG A 80 -39.38 -22.92 -0.91
CA ARG A 80 -38.20 -23.48 -1.58
C ARG A 80 -38.67 -24.34 -2.75
N GLU A 81 -37.93 -24.29 -3.86
CA GLU A 81 -38.18 -25.18 -5.01
C GLU A 81 -38.16 -26.64 -4.57
N GLY A 82 -39.23 -27.37 -4.90
CA GLY A 82 -39.38 -28.81 -4.70
C GLY A 82 -39.12 -29.59 -6.00
N ASP A 83 -39.58 -30.84 -6.05
CA ASP A 83 -39.52 -31.66 -7.27
C ASP A 83 -40.67 -31.28 -8.22
N GLY A 84 -40.33 -30.86 -9.45
CA GLY A 84 -41.31 -30.45 -10.47
C GLY A 84 -41.94 -29.08 -10.19
N ASP A 85 -43.21 -28.87 -10.60
CA ASP A 85 -43.97 -27.62 -10.40
C ASP A 85 -44.55 -27.51 -8.98
N THR A 86 -43.82 -27.99 -7.96
CA THR A 86 -44.27 -27.96 -6.55
C THR A 86 -43.27 -27.26 -5.65
N LEU A 87 -43.77 -26.61 -4.61
CA LEU A 87 -42.98 -25.87 -3.64
C LEU A 87 -43.05 -26.53 -2.28
N ALA A 88 -41.91 -26.54 -1.58
CA ALA A 88 -41.85 -26.87 -0.16
C ALA A 88 -42.07 -25.60 0.66
N LEU A 89 -42.99 -25.66 1.63
CA LEU A 89 -43.25 -24.59 2.59
C LEU A 89 -42.49 -24.86 3.89
N LEU A 90 -41.67 -23.90 4.29
CA LEU A 90 -40.93 -23.92 5.54
C LEU A 90 -41.56 -22.93 6.52
N ASP A 91 -41.61 -23.32 7.80
CA ASP A 91 -42.05 -22.46 8.89
C ASP A 91 -41.13 -21.24 8.99
N ILE A 92 -41.72 -20.05 9.06
CA ILE A 92 -40.98 -18.78 9.04
C ILE A 92 -40.08 -18.55 10.25
N ALA A 93 -40.35 -19.19 11.38
CA ALA A 93 -39.62 -18.97 12.63
C ALA A 93 -38.51 -20.00 12.84
N THR A 94 -38.75 -21.23 12.40
CA THR A 94 -37.87 -22.38 12.67
C THR A 94 -37.15 -22.90 11.43
N GLY A 95 -37.63 -22.56 10.23
CA GLY A 95 -37.11 -23.10 8.97
C GLY A 95 -37.36 -24.60 8.79
N GLN A 96 -38.24 -25.21 9.58
CA GLN A 96 -38.61 -26.62 9.40
C GLN A 96 -39.65 -26.75 8.29
N THR A 97 -39.55 -27.81 7.50
CA THR A 97 -40.53 -28.10 6.44
C THR A 97 -41.89 -28.42 7.05
N VAL A 98 -42.91 -27.67 6.67
CA VAL A 98 -44.31 -27.84 7.07
C VAL A 98 -45.08 -28.61 5.98
N ALA A 99 -44.72 -28.42 4.72
CA ALA A 99 -45.29 -29.14 3.58
C ALA A 99 -44.25 -29.28 2.45
N GLU A 100 -44.21 -30.42 1.75
CA GLU A 100 -43.16 -30.73 0.75
C GLU A 100 -43.60 -30.56 -0.71
N ALA A 101 -44.91 -30.63 -1.00
CA ALA A 101 -45.43 -30.62 -2.36
C ALA A 101 -46.71 -29.76 -2.46
N VAL A 102 -46.55 -28.45 -2.32
CA VAL A 102 -47.64 -27.49 -2.45
C VAL A 102 -47.67 -26.96 -3.88
N ALA A 103 -48.85 -26.95 -4.50
CA ALA A 103 -49.04 -26.42 -5.85
C ALA A 103 -48.93 -24.88 -5.86
N GLU A 104 -48.39 -24.31 -6.93
CA GLU A 104 -48.19 -22.85 -7.04
C GLU A 104 -49.49 -22.03 -6.97
N ASP A 105 -50.62 -22.60 -7.36
CA ASP A 105 -51.94 -21.95 -7.30
C ASP A 105 -52.51 -21.85 -5.88
N ALA A 106 -51.95 -22.57 -4.92
CA ALA A 106 -52.35 -22.55 -3.51
C ALA A 106 -51.62 -21.47 -2.68
N ILE A 107 -50.75 -20.66 -3.30
CA ILE A 107 -49.94 -19.65 -2.64
C ILE A 107 -49.98 -18.29 -3.36
N GLU A 108 -49.85 -17.21 -2.60
CA GLU A 108 -49.65 -15.85 -3.09
C GLU A 108 -48.20 -15.44 -2.79
N GLU A 109 -47.46 -15.04 -3.81
CA GLU A 109 -46.08 -14.59 -3.63
C GLU A 109 -46.00 -13.19 -3.00
N VAL A 110 -45.10 -13.03 -2.03
CA VAL A 110 -44.84 -11.74 -1.40
C VAL A 110 -43.59 -11.13 -2.04
N ARG A 111 -43.78 -10.11 -2.87
CA ARG A 111 -42.70 -9.49 -3.67
C ARG A 111 -42.39 -8.06 -3.25
N PRO A 112 -41.51 -7.84 -2.26
CA PRO A 112 -41.06 -6.49 -1.95
C PRO A 112 -40.27 -5.88 -3.11
N ASN A 113 -40.59 -4.61 -3.41
CA ASN A 113 -39.85 -3.80 -4.37
C ASN A 113 -38.47 -3.40 -3.82
N GLY A 114 -37.58 -2.93 -4.70
CA GLY A 114 -36.20 -2.54 -4.30
C GLY A 114 -36.13 -1.42 -3.26
N GLY A 115 -37.17 -0.59 -3.14
CA GLY A 115 -37.27 0.42 -2.09
C GLY A 115 -37.48 -0.19 -0.70
N VAL A 116 -38.37 -1.18 -0.61
CA VAL A 116 -38.69 -1.94 0.60
C VAL A 116 -37.53 -2.85 1.01
N GLN A 117 -36.91 -3.55 0.05
CA GLN A 117 -35.74 -4.40 0.31
C GLN A 117 -34.60 -3.63 1.02
N ARG A 118 -34.39 -2.35 0.67
CA ARG A 118 -33.40 -1.50 1.35
C ARG A 118 -33.75 -1.25 2.81
N VAL A 119 -35.02 -0.96 3.13
CA VAL A 119 -35.47 -0.73 4.51
C VAL A 119 -35.35 -2.00 5.35
N ILE A 120 -35.70 -3.15 4.77
CA ILE A 120 -35.50 -4.46 5.41
C ILE A 120 -34.00 -4.71 5.65
N GLY A 121 -33.15 -4.40 4.67
CA GLY A 121 -31.70 -4.48 4.81
C GLY A 121 -31.17 -3.65 5.98
N THR A 122 -31.58 -2.37 6.11
CA THR A 122 -31.22 -1.52 7.25
C THR A 122 -31.63 -2.15 8.59
N ALA A 123 -32.82 -2.75 8.66
CA ALA A 123 -33.30 -3.41 9.87
C ALA A 123 -32.53 -4.70 10.20
N LEU A 124 -32.10 -5.44 9.18
CA LEU A 124 -31.31 -6.66 9.34
C LEU A 124 -29.92 -6.39 9.93
N VAL A 125 -29.32 -5.24 9.63
CA VAL A 125 -27.97 -4.86 10.11
C VAL A 125 -27.84 -5.05 11.63
N GLN A 126 -28.80 -4.59 12.43
CA GLN A 126 -28.68 -4.68 13.89
C GLN A 126 -28.64 -6.14 14.41
N PHE A 127 -29.35 -7.05 13.73
CA PHE A 127 -29.35 -8.47 14.06
C PHE A 127 -28.05 -9.13 13.64
N GLN A 128 -27.57 -8.84 12.43
CA GLN A 128 -26.30 -9.36 11.93
C GLN A 128 -25.10 -8.88 12.77
N LEU A 129 -25.14 -7.63 13.26
CA LEU A 129 -24.11 -7.08 14.14
C LEU A 129 -24.07 -7.73 15.53
N SER A 130 -25.16 -8.36 15.96
CA SER A 130 -25.27 -9.01 17.29
C SER A 130 -25.50 -10.52 17.17
N ASP A 131 -25.23 -11.08 15.98
CA ASP A 131 -25.46 -12.50 15.68
C ASP A 131 -24.57 -13.38 16.57
N PRO A 132 -25.05 -14.54 17.06
CA PRO A 132 -24.21 -15.48 17.80
C PRO A 132 -22.94 -15.90 17.05
N ASP A 133 -22.98 -16.00 15.71
CA ASP A 133 -21.83 -16.34 14.87
C ASP A 133 -20.94 -15.13 14.57
N ILE A 134 -19.67 -15.23 14.95
CA ILE A 134 -18.66 -14.20 14.70
C ILE A 134 -18.42 -13.95 13.20
N ALA A 135 -18.58 -14.95 12.34
CA ALA A 135 -18.42 -14.78 10.90
C ALA A 135 -19.47 -13.82 10.35
N VAL A 136 -20.73 -13.99 10.75
CA VAL A 136 -21.84 -13.11 10.39
C VAL A 136 -21.61 -11.69 10.91
N ARG A 137 -21.18 -11.53 12.17
CA ARG A 137 -20.86 -10.20 12.73
C ARG A 137 -19.72 -9.51 11.98
N ARG A 138 -18.67 -10.24 11.59
CA ARG A 138 -17.54 -9.72 10.81
C ARG A 138 -17.96 -9.27 9.41
N ASP A 139 -18.76 -10.09 8.72
CA ASP A 139 -19.27 -9.78 7.39
C ASP A 139 -20.19 -8.55 7.43
N ALA A 140 -21.02 -8.41 8.47
CA ALA A 140 -21.86 -7.24 8.69
C ALA A 140 -21.02 -5.96 8.89
N VAL A 141 -20.01 -6.01 9.76
CA VAL A 141 -19.08 -4.90 10.00
C VAL A 141 -18.32 -4.54 8.71
N GLN A 142 -17.90 -5.53 7.92
CA GLN A 142 -17.23 -5.29 6.64
C GLN A 142 -18.17 -4.68 5.59
N ALA A 143 -19.44 -5.09 5.56
CA ALA A 143 -20.45 -4.52 4.68
C ALA A 143 -20.70 -3.04 5.01
N LEU A 144 -20.81 -2.69 6.30
CA LEU A 144 -20.94 -1.30 6.75
C LEU A 144 -19.74 -0.44 6.35
N ALA A 145 -18.51 -0.97 6.47
CA ALA A 145 -17.31 -0.25 6.10
C ALA A 145 -17.27 0.18 4.61
N ARG A 146 -18.01 -0.50 3.72
CA ARG A 146 -18.07 -0.19 2.28
C ARG A 146 -18.94 1.02 1.96
N SER A 147 -19.99 1.27 2.75
CA SER A 147 -20.91 2.39 2.56
C SER A 147 -21.36 2.91 3.92
N LEU A 148 -20.77 4.04 4.34
CA LEU A 148 -21.07 4.70 5.60
C LEU A 148 -22.33 5.57 5.45
N GLU A 149 -23.42 5.16 6.08
CA GLU A 149 -24.72 5.84 6.05
C GLU A 149 -25.19 6.24 7.46
N PRO A 150 -25.88 7.39 7.65
CA PRO A 150 -26.25 7.90 8.97
C PRO A 150 -27.14 6.96 9.80
N ASP A 151 -28.01 6.18 9.16
CA ASP A 151 -28.93 5.23 9.78
C ASP A 151 -28.23 4.04 10.46
N GLN A 152 -26.95 3.83 10.17
CA GLN A 152 -26.12 2.76 10.73
C GLN A 152 -25.59 3.07 12.14
N ILE A 153 -25.62 4.35 12.58
CA ILE A 153 -25.07 4.77 13.88
C ILE A 153 -25.74 4.03 15.04
N ALA A 154 -27.06 4.08 15.12
CA ALA A 154 -27.80 3.54 16.26
C ALA A 154 -27.72 2.00 16.37
N PRO A 155 -27.85 1.22 15.26
CA PRO A 155 -27.56 -0.21 15.28
C PRO A 155 -26.14 -0.55 15.75
N LEU A 156 -25.15 0.19 15.27
CA LEU A 156 -23.75 -0.08 15.58
C LEU A 156 -23.42 0.22 17.05
N GLU A 157 -23.86 1.37 17.57
CA GLU A 157 -23.69 1.78 18.96
C GLU A 157 -24.29 0.75 19.93
N ARG A 158 -25.49 0.23 19.62
CA ARG A 158 -26.14 -0.82 20.42
C ARG A 158 -25.39 -2.15 20.39
N SER A 159 -24.64 -2.44 19.34
CA SER A 159 -23.93 -3.72 19.16
C SER A 159 -22.56 -3.80 19.84
N ILE A 160 -21.98 -2.67 20.27
CA ILE A 160 -20.61 -2.62 20.83
C ILE A 160 -20.52 -3.23 22.23
N PRO A 161 -21.40 -2.89 23.20
CA PRO A 161 -21.29 -3.39 24.58
C PRO A 161 -21.38 -4.91 24.71
N GLY A 162 -22.08 -5.57 23.77
CA GLY A 162 -22.26 -7.02 23.73
C GLY A 162 -21.23 -7.79 22.90
N GLU A 163 -20.20 -7.14 22.33
CA GLU A 163 -19.22 -7.81 21.47
C GLU A 163 -18.09 -8.43 22.30
N ASP A 164 -17.98 -9.77 22.30
CA ASP A 164 -16.95 -10.48 23.07
C ASP A 164 -15.56 -10.45 22.42
N ASP A 165 -15.47 -10.38 21.09
CA ASP A 165 -14.19 -10.38 20.38
C ASP A 165 -13.53 -8.99 20.43
N PRO A 166 -12.34 -8.83 21.02
CA PRO A 166 -11.73 -7.53 21.24
C PRO A 166 -11.35 -6.83 19.92
N ALA A 167 -10.97 -7.57 18.89
CA ALA A 167 -10.61 -7.01 17.59
C ALA A 167 -11.85 -6.49 16.85
N LEU A 168 -12.94 -7.25 16.87
CA LEU A 168 -14.21 -6.86 16.26
C LEU A 168 -14.85 -5.68 17.01
N ARG A 169 -14.76 -5.66 18.35
CA ARG A 169 -15.21 -4.53 19.16
C ARG A 169 -14.47 -3.24 18.78
N ALA A 170 -13.14 -3.28 18.73
CA ALA A 170 -12.32 -2.14 18.31
C ALA A 170 -12.68 -1.67 16.89
N ARG A 171 -12.94 -2.61 15.96
CA ARG A 171 -13.38 -2.28 14.60
C ARG A 171 -14.76 -1.61 14.57
N LYS A 172 -15.73 -2.08 15.38
CA LYS A 172 -17.05 -1.46 15.52
C LYS A 172 -16.94 -0.04 16.09
N GLU A 173 -16.14 0.15 17.13
CA GLU A 173 -15.86 1.47 17.73
C GLU A 173 -15.24 2.44 16.70
N GLN A 174 -14.30 1.96 15.90
CA GLN A 174 -13.67 2.74 14.83
C GLN A 174 -14.67 3.14 13.74
N LEU A 175 -15.52 2.22 13.27
CA LEU A 175 -16.58 2.54 12.30
C LEU A 175 -17.62 3.51 12.88
N LEU A 176 -17.95 3.37 14.16
CA LEU A 176 -18.85 4.30 14.84
C LEU A 176 -18.23 5.70 14.88
N ALA A 177 -16.93 5.82 15.19
CA ALA A 177 -16.22 7.09 15.12
C ALA A 177 -16.23 7.69 13.71
N TYR A 178 -16.08 6.88 12.65
CA TYR A 178 -16.20 7.37 11.27
C TYR A 178 -17.58 7.94 10.96
N LEU A 179 -18.64 7.23 11.36
CA LEU A 179 -20.02 7.67 11.16
C LEU A 179 -20.32 8.93 11.98
N GLN A 180 -19.93 8.96 13.25
CA GLN A 180 -20.16 10.08 14.14
C GLN A 180 -19.37 11.32 13.71
N ALA A 181 -18.14 11.18 13.20
CA ALA A 181 -17.38 12.32 12.67
C ALA A 181 -18.11 13.03 11.52
N ARG A 182 -18.77 12.25 10.64
CA ARG A 182 -19.47 12.76 9.45
C ARG A 182 -20.91 13.19 9.72
N PHE A 183 -21.63 12.41 10.53
CA PHE A 183 -23.09 12.48 10.64
C PHE A 183 -23.60 12.60 12.09
N GLY A 184 -22.72 12.82 13.07
CA GLY A 184 -23.13 12.99 14.47
C GLY A 184 -24.12 14.14 14.65
N GLU A 185 -25.13 13.93 15.50
CA GLU A 185 -26.25 14.87 15.66
C GLU A 185 -25.84 16.24 16.22
N THR A 186 -24.75 16.28 17.00
CA THR A 186 -24.24 17.49 17.64
C THR A 186 -22.76 17.72 17.34
N PRO A 187 -22.29 18.97 17.27
CA PRO A 187 -20.87 19.27 17.11
C PRO A 187 -19.99 18.57 18.14
N GLN A 188 -20.46 18.43 19.39
CA GLN A 188 -19.71 17.78 20.47
C GLN A 188 -19.47 16.30 20.19
N VAL A 189 -20.48 15.58 19.68
CA VAL A 189 -20.34 14.17 19.28
C VAL A 189 -19.36 14.04 18.11
N ARG A 190 -19.46 14.93 17.12
CA ARG A 190 -18.56 14.95 15.96
C ARG A 190 -17.10 15.22 16.37
N ILE A 191 -16.88 16.22 17.24
CA ILE A 191 -15.54 16.57 17.76
C ILE A 191 -14.95 15.41 18.55
N ALA A 192 -15.71 14.79 19.45
CA ALA A 192 -15.24 13.64 20.22
C ALA A 192 -14.84 12.47 19.31
N ALA A 193 -15.63 12.20 18.26
CA ALA A 193 -15.31 11.19 17.27
C ALA A 193 -14.03 11.55 16.48
N LEU A 194 -13.89 12.79 16.02
CA LEU A 194 -12.68 13.26 15.32
C LEU A 194 -11.42 13.18 16.19
N ASP A 195 -11.50 13.59 17.45
CA ASP A 195 -10.38 13.49 18.40
C ASP A 195 -10.02 12.02 18.68
N SER A 196 -11.00 11.10 18.70
CA SER A 196 -10.74 9.67 18.86
C SER A 196 -9.98 9.03 17.69
N LEU A 197 -10.08 9.63 16.49
CA LEU A 197 -9.40 9.19 15.27
C LEU A 197 -7.96 9.74 15.15
N ALA A 198 -7.55 10.66 16.03
CA ALA A 198 -6.23 11.27 15.97
C ALA A 198 -5.12 10.23 16.17
N GLY A 199 -4.19 10.16 15.22
CA GLY A 199 -3.05 9.23 15.27
C GLY A 199 -3.36 7.82 14.74
N ASP A 200 -4.61 7.53 14.37
CA ASP A 200 -4.97 6.28 13.68
C ASP A 200 -4.31 6.25 12.29
N LEU A 201 -3.66 5.11 11.97
CA LEU A 201 -2.83 4.96 10.77
C LEU A 201 -3.62 4.58 9.51
N SER A 202 -4.90 4.23 9.66
CA SER A 202 -5.66 3.62 8.57
C SER A 202 -5.88 4.59 7.42
N VAL A 203 -6.02 4.03 6.22
CA VAL A 203 -6.39 4.80 5.02
C VAL A 203 -7.81 5.33 5.15
N GLU A 204 -8.70 4.57 5.79
CA GLU A 204 -10.11 4.93 6.01
C GLU A 204 -10.26 6.14 6.92
N THR A 205 -9.52 6.21 8.05
CA THR A 205 -9.50 7.40 8.91
C THR A 205 -9.15 8.64 8.10
N ARG A 206 -8.09 8.58 7.30
CA ARG A 206 -7.68 9.71 6.45
C ARG A 206 -8.74 10.07 5.42
N ALA A 207 -9.43 9.09 4.84
CA ALA A 207 -10.52 9.36 3.90
C ALA A 207 -11.68 10.10 4.60
N VAL A 208 -12.08 9.66 5.79
CA VAL A 208 -13.13 10.30 6.60
C VAL A 208 -12.75 11.73 6.99
N LEU A 209 -11.53 11.94 7.48
CA LEU A 209 -11.05 13.27 7.87
C LEU A 209 -11.01 14.24 6.66
N ASN A 210 -10.56 13.76 5.49
CA ASN A 210 -10.59 14.57 4.26
C ASN A 210 -12.02 14.84 3.77
N GLN A 211 -12.97 13.93 3.98
CA GLN A 211 -14.38 14.17 3.66
C GLN A 211 -15.02 15.23 4.57
N VAL A 212 -14.66 15.27 5.86
CA VAL A 212 -15.10 16.33 6.78
C VAL A 212 -14.45 17.68 6.41
N LEU A 213 -13.19 17.66 5.99
CA LEU A 213 -12.45 18.83 5.51
C LEU A 213 -12.65 19.09 4.00
N ALA A 214 -13.73 18.60 3.41
CA ALA A 214 -14.03 18.84 2.01
C ALA A 214 -14.20 20.35 1.77
N THR A 215 -13.56 20.83 0.71
CA THR A 215 -13.61 22.23 0.31
C THR A 215 -14.45 22.40 -0.96
N GLU A 216 -14.94 23.61 -1.13
CA GLU A 216 -15.58 24.06 -2.36
C GLU A 216 -14.97 25.38 -2.83
N PHE A 217 -14.85 25.49 -4.15
CA PHE A 217 -14.37 26.71 -4.78
C PHE A 217 -15.43 27.81 -4.70
N ARG A 218 -14.99 29.02 -4.34
CA ARG A 218 -15.81 30.22 -4.22
C ARG A 218 -15.06 31.45 -4.68
N MET A 219 -15.84 32.47 -5.01
CA MET A 219 -15.39 33.78 -5.46
C MET A 219 -16.23 34.86 -4.80
N ALA A 220 -15.59 35.90 -4.29
CA ALA A 220 -16.26 37.06 -3.69
C ALA A 220 -15.38 38.31 -3.86
N GLU A 221 -15.92 39.51 -3.67
CA GLU A 221 -15.14 40.76 -3.71
C GLU A 221 -14.02 40.77 -2.64
N ALA A 222 -14.25 40.13 -1.50
CA ALA A 222 -13.27 39.92 -0.44
C ALA A 222 -13.38 38.50 0.12
N ALA A 223 -12.25 37.93 0.56
CA ALA A 223 -12.24 36.63 1.22
C ALA A 223 -13.05 36.68 2.53
N PRO A 224 -13.76 35.59 2.88
CA PRO A 224 -14.44 35.49 4.16
C PRO A 224 -13.43 35.50 5.30
N GLU A 225 -13.70 36.30 6.33
CA GLU A 225 -12.96 36.24 7.58
C GLU A 225 -13.45 35.05 8.42
N GLY A 226 -12.54 34.15 8.81
CA GLY A 226 -12.84 33.11 9.77
C GLY A 226 -12.28 31.73 9.43
N PRO A 227 -12.60 30.73 10.26
CA PRO A 227 -12.01 29.39 10.21
C PRO A 227 -12.51 28.54 9.04
N ARG A 228 -13.48 29.04 8.26
CA ARG A 228 -14.00 28.36 7.07
C ARG A 228 -13.13 28.57 5.83
N LEU A 229 -12.26 29.57 5.82
CA LEU A 229 -11.32 29.78 4.72
C LEU A 229 -10.22 28.70 4.77
N ALA A 230 -10.20 27.80 3.80
CA ALA A 230 -9.22 26.72 3.72
C ALA A 230 -7.93 27.19 3.01
N ARG A 231 -8.09 27.85 1.86
CA ARG A 231 -6.95 28.33 1.05
C ARG A 231 -7.36 29.51 0.16
N LEU A 232 -6.50 30.52 0.08
CA LEU A 232 -6.58 31.56 -0.95
C LEU A 232 -5.92 31.06 -2.25
N LEU A 233 -6.54 31.33 -3.38
CA LEU A 233 -6.06 30.95 -4.70
C LEU A 233 -5.64 32.20 -5.47
N VAL A 234 -4.40 32.20 -5.96
CA VAL A 234 -3.87 33.30 -6.79
C VAL A 234 -3.95 32.91 -8.27
N PRO A 235 -4.76 33.61 -9.09
CA PRO A 235 -4.81 33.37 -10.53
C PRO A 235 -3.44 33.55 -11.20
N GLY A 236 -2.99 32.53 -11.94
CA GLY A 236 -1.69 32.47 -12.58
C GLY A 236 -0.61 31.72 -11.78
N GLU A 237 -0.79 31.54 -10.47
CA GLU A 237 0.11 30.73 -9.62
C GLU A 237 -0.56 29.42 -9.20
N ASP A 238 -1.71 29.50 -8.52
CA ASP A 238 -2.42 28.33 -7.99
C ASP A 238 -3.45 27.75 -8.96
N MET A 239 -3.97 28.58 -9.88
CA MET A 239 -4.93 28.18 -10.90
C MET A 239 -4.68 28.91 -12.23
N PRO A 240 -5.00 28.31 -13.39
CA PRO A 240 -4.86 28.98 -14.67
C PRO A 240 -5.70 30.26 -14.72
N ARG A 241 -5.10 31.36 -15.21
CA ARG A 241 -5.76 32.66 -15.32
C ARG A 241 -7.04 32.60 -16.17
N ALA A 242 -7.04 31.77 -17.21
CA ALA A 242 -8.20 31.55 -18.07
C ALA A 242 -9.37 30.90 -17.32
N ASP A 243 -9.10 29.92 -16.47
CA ASP A 243 -10.12 29.21 -15.69
C ASP A 243 -10.73 30.13 -14.62
N ALA A 244 -9.90 30.96 -13.97
CA ALA A 244 -10.37 31.98 -13.03
C ALA A 244 -11.31 32.98 -13.69
N TYR A 245 -10.96 33.46 -14.89
CA TYR A 245 -11.82 34.37 -15.63
C TYR A 245 -13.11 33.70 -16.11
N ALA A 246 -13.02 32.46 -16.62
CA ALA A 246 -14.18 31.68 -17.03
C ALA A 246 -15.17 31.49 -15.87
N ALA A 247 -14.68 31.23 -14.66
CA ALA A 247 -15.50 31.12 -13.47
C ALA A 247 -16.24 32.42 -13.13
N LEU A 248 -15.60 33.59 -13.26
CA LEU A 248 -16.27 34.89 -13.11
C LEU A 248 -17.37 35.10 -14.15
N VAL A 249 -17.12 34.72 -15.40
CA VAL A 249 -18.11 34.82 -16.49
C VAL A 249 -19.30 33.92 -16.22
N GLU A 250 -19.07 32.67 -15.80
CA GLU A 250 -20.13 31.71 -15.45
C GLU A 250 -20.98 32.20 -14.28
N ALA A 251 -20.36 32.86 -13.30
CA ALA A 251 -21.04 33.49 -12.17
C ALA A 251 -21.75 34.81 -12.54
N GLY A 252 -21.61 35.30 -13.78
CA GLY A 252 -22.17 36.58 -14.23
C GLY A 252 -21.47 37.82 -13.67
N LEU A 253 -20.24 37.67 -13.13
CA LEU A 253 -19.44 38.71 -12.52
C LEU A 253 -18.46 39.38 -13.50
N ALA A 254 -18.27 38.79 -14.69
CA ALA A 254 -17.47 39.35 -15.78
C ALA A 254 -18.14 39.11 -17.13
N GLU A 255 -17.82 39.96 -18.12
CA GLU A 255 -18.36 39.80 -19.48
C GLU A 255 -17.67 38.64 -20.22
N PRO A 256 -18.40 37.77 -20.93
CA PRO A 256 -17.79 36.72 -21.72
C PRO A 256 -16.92 37.34 -22.82
N ALA A 257 -15.65 36.96 -22.86
CA ALA A 257 -14.79 37.32 -23.98
C ALA A 257 -15.29 36.59 -25.24
N PRO A 258 -15.45 37.29 -26.38
CA PRO A 258 -15.93 36.67 -27.61
C PRO A 258 -14.94 35.60 -28.07
N THR A 259 -15.44 34.38 -28.27
CA THR A 259 -14.62 33.26 -28.75
C THR A 259 -14.08 33.55 -30.16
N PRO A 260 -12.97 32.93 -30.57
CA PRO A 260 -12.44 33.10 -31.93
C PRO A 260 -13.47 32.81 -33.04
N ALA A 261 -14.42 31.90 -32.78
CA ALA A 261 -15.50 31.57 -33.69
C ALA A 261 -16.56 32.68 -33.76
N GLU A 262 -16.99 33.24 -32.63
CA GLU A 262 -17.92 34.37 -32.56
C GLU A 262 -17.30 35.64 -33.17
N MET A 263 -16.02 35.89 -32.89
CA MET A 263 -15.28 37.01 -33.44
C MET A 263 -15.18 36.89 -34.96
N LYS A 264 -14.95 35.67 -35.48
CA LYS A 264 -14.96 35.39 -36.92
C LYS A 264 -16.35 35.58 -37.53
N ALA A 265 -17.40 35.03 -36.92
CA ALA A 265 -18.78 35.15 -37.42
C ALA A 265 -19.24 36.63 -37.45
N ALA A 266 -18.88 37.40 -36.42
CA ALA A 266 -19.16 38.84 -36.35
C ALA A 266 -18.39 39.63 -37.43
N LEU A 267 -17.12 39.28 -37.69
CA LEU A 267 -16.35 39.89 -38.77
C LEU A 267 -16.95 39.55 -40.15
N GLU A 268 -17.36 38.30 -40.38
CA GLU A 268 -18.01 37.86 -41.62
C GLU A 268 -19.34 38.57 -41.87
N ALA A 269 -20.15 38.75 -40.82
CA ALA A 269 -21.43 39.44 -40.91
C ALA A 269 -21.33 40.94 -41.22
N ASN A 270 -20.17 41.56 -40.95
CA ASN A 270 -19.95 43.01 -41.10
C ASN A 270 -19.01 43.37 -42.27
N ILE A 271 -18.86 42.48 -43.27
CA ILE A 271 -18.09 42.78 -44.48
C ILE A 271 -18.91 43.68 -45.40
N VAL A 272 -18.39 44.88 -45.69
CA VAL A 272 -18.97 45.84 -46.64
C VAL A 272 -17.91 46.18 -47.68
N GLU A 273 -18.21 45.97 -48.96
CA GLU A 273 -17.31 46.26 -50.10
C GLU A 273 -15.89 45.65 -49.95
N GLY A 274 -15.81 44.43 -49.41
CA GLY A 274 -14.53 43.73 -49.23
C GLY A 274 -13.65 44.25 -48.08
N ARG A 275 -14.22 45.06 -47.18
CA ARG A 275 -13.58 45.57 -45.96
C ARG A 275 -14.44 45.29 -44.74
N VAL A 276 -13.81 45.18 -43.57
CA VAL A 276 -14.49 45.05 -42.27
C VAL A 276 -13.67 45.81 -41.22
N GLY A 277 -14.33 46.64 -40.39
CA GLY A 277 -13.63 47.52 -39.43
C GLY A 277 -12.59 48.44 -40.08
N GLY A 278 -12.80 48.85 -41.34
CA GLY A 278 -11.85 49.68 -42.10
C GLY A 278 -10.67 48.91 -42.73
N ILE A 279 -10.50 47.62 -42.44
CA ILE A 279 -9.39 46.78 -42.92
C ILE A 279 -9.85 45.93 -44.11
N PRO A 280 -9.09 45.83 -45.23
CA PRO A 280 -9.40 44.92 -46.33
C PRO A 280 -9.40 43.46 -45.88
N VAL A 281 -10.39 42.66 -46.32
CA VAL A 281 -10.50 41.24 -45.95
C VAL A 281 -9.24 40.45 -46.28
N ALA A 282 -8.55 40.80 -47.37
CA ALA A 282 -7.28 40.21 -47.78
C ALA A 282 -6.13 40.41 -46.77
N GLN A 283 -6.26 41.31 -45.79
CA GLN A 283 -5.26 41.59 -44.75
C GLN A 283 -5.57 40.90 -43.40
N LEU A 284 -6.67 40.15 -43.31
CA LEU A 284 -7.16 39.51 -42.07
C LEU A 284 -6.63 38.09 -41.84
N PHE A 285 -5.52 37.72 -42.49
CA PHE A 285 -4.92 36.39 -42.38
C PHE A 285 -4.14 36.16 -41.07
N THR A 286 -4.07 37.16 -40.17
CA THR A 286 -3.45 37.05 -38.84
C THR A 286 -4.46 37.37 -37.73
N ASP A 287 -4.29 36.74 -36.58
CA ASP A 287 -5.15 36.96 -35.39
C ASP A 287 -5.12 38.42 -34.95
N ALA A 288 -3.95 39.05 -34.99
CA ALA A 288 -3.77 40.46 -34.67
C ALA A 288 -4.49 41.42 -35.65
N ALA A 289 -4.66 41.03 -36.92
CA ALA A 289 -5.42 41.82 -37.88
C ALA A 289 -6.94 41.65 -37.65
N ARG A 290 -7.39 40.42 -37.35
CA ARG A 290 -8.78 40.12 -37.00
C ARG A 290 -9.23 40.82 -35.72
N ALA A 291 -8.41 40.80 -34.67
CA ALA A 291 -8.68 41.50 -33.41
C ALA A 291 -8.80 43.02 -33.62
N ARG A 292 -7.94 43.62 -34.45
CA ARG A 292 -8.02 45.06 -34.80
C ARG A 292 -9.27 45.42 -35.58
N ALA A 293 -9.66 44.61 -36.56
CA ALA A 293 -10.89 44.82 -37.31
C ALA A 293 -12.12 44.71 -36.40
N TYR A 294 -12.12 43.74 -35.47
CA TYR A 294 -13.21 43.56 -34.52
C TYR A 294 -13.28 44.72 -33.53
N ALA A 295 -12.14 45.20 -33.00
CA ALA A 295 -12.09 46.36 -32.13
C ALA A 295 -12.64 47.63 -32.80
N ALA A 296 -12.36 47.85 -34.10
CA ALA A 296 -12.91 48.97 -34.86
C ALA A 296 -14.44 48.86 -35.06
N LEU A 297 -14.97 47.65 -35.26
CA LEU A 297 -16.42 47.42 -35.28
C LEU A 297 -17.06 47.65 -33.90
N ALA A 298 -16.36 47.29 -32.83
CA ALA A 298 -16.82 47.48 -31.46
C ALA A 298 -16.89 48.97 -31.09
N GLU A 299 -15.87 49.77 -31.45
CA GLU A 299 -15.88 51.23 -31.27
C GLU A 299 -17.02 51.90 -32.05
N ALA A 300 -17.37 51.36 -33.22
CA ALA A 300 -18.49 51.84 -34.03
C ALA A 300 -19.87 51.39 -33.49
N GLY A 301 -19.91 50.59 -32.40
CA GLY A 301 -21.14 50.05 -31.80
C GLY A 301 -21.82 48.94 -32.60
N THR A 302 -21.15 48.37 -33.60
CA THR A 302 -21.72 47.34 -34.50
C THR A 302 -21.57 45.91 -34.01
N VAL A 303 -20.63 45.66 -33.08
CA VAL A 303 -20.43 44.37 -32.41
C VAL A 303 -20.18 44.62 -30.91
N PRO A 304 -20.36 43.60 -30.02
CA PRO A 304 -20.03 43.74 -28.61
C PRO A 304 -18.57 44.21 -28.38
N PRO A 305 -18.30 44.96 -27.30
CA PRO A 305 -16.95 45.41 -26.99
C PRO A 305 -16.00 44.21 -26.80
N LEU A 306 -14.78 44.34 -27.31
CA LEU A 306 -13.75 43.33 -27.07
C LEU A 306 -13.30 43.44 -25.61
N VAL A 307 -13.50 42.40 -24.82
CA VAL A 307 -12.91 42.33 -23.48
C VAL A 307 -11.38 42.33 -23.64
N THR A 308 -10.74 43.40 -23.17
CA THR A 308 -9.29 43.58 -23.20
C THR A 308 -8.61 42.83 -22.06
N GLU A 309 -7.33 42.47 -22.24
CA GLU A 309 -6.50 41.88 -21.17
C GLU A 309 -6.52 42.72 -19.88
N ALA A 310 -6.54 44.05 -20.01
CA ALA A 310 -6.63 44.96 -18.87
C ALA A 310 -7.99 44.88 -18.13
N GLN A 311 -9.09 44.62 -18.86
CA GLN A 311 -10.41 44.39 -18.25
C GLN A 311 -10.50 43.02 -17.58
N ILE A 312 -9.86 42.00 -18.17
CA ILE A 312 -9.70 40.69 -17.54
C ILE A 312 -8.93 40.85 -16.23
N ASP A 313 -7.78 41.53 -16.26
CA ASP A 313 -6.98 41.80 -15.05
C ASP A 313 -7.74 42.59 -14.00
N ALA A 314 -8.48 43.63 -14.40
CA ALA A 314 -9.31 44.40 -13.48
C ALA A 314 -10.42 43.53 -12.84
N SER A 315 -11.03 42.63 -13.61
CA SER A 315 -12.08 41.72 -13.12
C SER A 315 -11.52 40.69 -12.15
N LEU A 316 -10.36 40.11 -12.48
CA LEU A 316 -9.65 39.18 -11.61
C LEU A 316 -9.14 39.86 -10.33
N ALA A 317 -8.65 41.10 -10.41
CA ALA A 317 -8.16 41.84 -9.25
C ALA A 317 -9.29 42.33 -8.33
N ALA A 318 -10.51 42.49 -8.85
CA ALA A 318 -11.69 42.89 -8.08
C ALA A 318 -12.28 41.74 -7.25
N HIS A 319 -11.87 40.49 -7.49
CA HIS A 319 -12.39 39.32 -6.81
C HIS A 319 -11.29 38.50 -6.16
N THR A 320 -11.61 37.93 -5.02
CA THR A 320 -10.77 36.94 -4.35
C THR A 320 -11.29 35.55 -4.65
N PHE A 321 -10.38 34.66 -5.04
CA PHE A 321 -10.65 33.26 -5.32
C PHE A 321 -10.17 32.43 -4.13
N PHE A 322 -11.01 31.54 -3.64
CA PHE A 322 -10.65 30.74 -2.46
C PHE A 322 -11.39 29.42 -2.42
N GLU A 323 -10.83 28.52 -1.62
CA GLU A 323 -11.48 27.30 -1.18
C GLU A 323 -12.00 27.53 0.23
N GLU A 324 -13.30 27.28 0.44
CA GLU A 324 -13.91 27.27 1.76
C GLU A 324 -14.32 25.86 2.16
N TYR A 325 -14.26 25.56 3.46
CA TYR A 325 -14.79 24.30 3.98
C TYR A 325 -16.32 24.27 3.83
N ILE A 326 -16.81 23.14 3.32
CA ILE A 326 -18.25 22.82 3.26
C ILE A 326 -18.81 22.73 4.68
N GLU A 327 -18.01 22.21 5.61
CA GLU A 327 -18.34 22.26 7.03
C GLU A 327 -18.51 23.71 7.52
N THR A 328 -19.53 23.91 8.35
CA THR A 328 -19.91 25.24 8.84
C THR A 328 -19.44 25.49 10.27
N ASP A 329 -19.29 24.42 11.06
CA ASP A 329 -18.87 24.51 12.46
C ASP A 329 -17.34 24.64 12.58
N ALA A 330 -16.90 25.77 13.14
CA ALA A 330 -15.49 26.10 13.32
C ALA A 330 -14.73 25.09 14.20
N ASP A 331 -15.37 24.60 15.26
CA ASP A 331 -14.74 23.69 16.21
C ASP A 331 -14.60 22.30 15.61
N VAL A 332 -15.56 21.87 14.78
CA VAL A 332 -15.49 20.63 14.00
C VAL A 332 -14.36 20.69 12.96
N ILE A 333 -14.22 21.80 12.23
CA ILE A 333 -13.10 22.01 11.28
C ILE A 333 -11.77 21.92 12.02
N ALA A 334 -11.64 22.64 13.14
CA ALA A 334 -10.41 22.65 13.93
C ALA A 334 -10.06 21.26 14.49
N ALA A 335 -11.06 20.49 14.95
CA ALA A 335 -10.87 19.13 15.42
C ALA A 335 -10.42 18.20 14.28
N ALA A 336 -11.09 18.24 13.12
CA ALA A 336 -10.74 17.42 11.96
C ALA A 336 -9.33 17.75 11.43
N ALA A 337 -8.97 19.03 11.35
CA ALA A 337 -7.64 19.46 10.92
C ALA A 337 -6.54 19.00 11.90
N ARG A 338 -6.77 19.10 13.21
CA ARG A 338 -5.84 18.59 14.23
C ARG A 338 -5.69 17.07 14.14
N ALA A 339 -6.79 16.35 14.02
CA ALA A 339 -6.79 14.89 13.87
C ALA A 339 -6.04 14.46 12.60
N LEU A 340 -6.30 15.12 11.46
CA LEU A 340 -5.62 14.83 10.20
C LEU A 340 -4.12 15.09 10.29
N ALA A 341 -3.71 16.22 10.87
CA ALA A 341 -2.30 16.54 11.06
C ALA A 341 -1.58 15.53 11.99
N SER A 342 -2.24 15.10 13.07
CA SER A 342 -1.74 14.06 13.99
C SER A 342 -1.58 12.72 13.28
N THR A 343 -2.61 12.29 12.54
CA THR A 343 -2.59 11.07 11.73
C THR A 343 -1.51 11.11 10.66
N GLN A 344 -1.38 12.20 9.91
CA GLN A 344 -0.32 12.36 8.90
C GLN A 344 1.08 12.30 9.52
N THR A 345 1.28 12.92 10.69
CA THR A 345 2.54 12.85 11.42
C THR A 345 2.86 11.41 11.84
N THR A 346 1.87 10.71 12.37
CA THR A 346 2.02 9.32 12.83
C THR A 346 2.30 8.38 11.65
N VAL A 347 1.61 8.56 10.52
CA VAL A 347 1.87 7.85 9.27
C VAL A 347 3.28 8.14 8.76
N ALA A 348 3.72 9.40 8.74
CA ALA A 348 5.05 9.77 8.28
C ALA A 348 6.17 9.16 9.14
N VAL A 349 5.98 9.13 10.47
CA VAL A 349 6.92 8.46 11.40
C VAL A 349 6.99 6.96 11.12
N ASN A 350 5.86 6.30 10.90
CA ASN A 350 5.81 4.88 10.57
C ASN A 350 6.43 4.58 9.20
N GLN A 351 6.18 5.41 8.19
CA GLN A 351 6.81 5.30 6.88
C GLN A 351 8.33 5.50 6.96
N ALA A 352 8.80 6.44 7.78
CA ALA A 352 10.24 6.64 7.99
C ALA A 352 10.88 5.43 8.69
N PHE A 353 10.17 4.81 9.64
CA PHE A 353 10.62 3.59 10.31
C PHE A 353 10.69 2.41 9.32
N ASP A 354 9.65 2.21 8.50
CA ASP A 354 9.62 1.19 7.45
C ASP A 354 10.76 1.39 6.44
N LEU A 355 10.96 2.62 5.96
CA LEU A 355 12.07 2.98 5.08
C LEU A 355 13.44 2.67 5.72
N GLY A 356 13.58 2.91 7.02
CA GLY A 356 14.80 2.59 7.78
C GLY A 356 15.08 1.09 7.85
N LEU A 357 14.05 0.27 8.05
CA LEU A 357 14.15 -1.20 8.02
C LEU A 357 14.50 -1.72 6.62
N ASP A 358 13.93 -1.10 5.60
CA ASP A 358 14.22 -1.36 4.19
C ASP A 358 15.67 -1.04 3.84
N ALA A 359 16.16 0.10 4.28
CA ALA A 359 17.57 0.47 4.16
C ALA A 359 18.50 -0.49 4.91
N LEU A 360 18.12 -0.93 6.11
CA LEU A 360 18.90 -1.88 6.90
C LEU A 360 18.99 -3.25 6.21
N SER A 361 17.89 -3.71 5.64
CA SER A 361 17.85 -4.93 4.83
C SER A 361 18.76 -4.81 3.61
N LEU A 362 18.67 -3.71 2.87
CA LEU A 362 19.51 -3.47 1.69
C LEU A 362 21.00 -3.37 2.06
N ALA A 363 21.33 -2.68 3.15
CA ALA A 363 22.68 -2.63 3.70
C ALA A 363 23.21 -4.02 4.07
N SER A 364 22.36 -4.91 4.60
CA SER A 364 22.74 -6.29 4.92
C SER A 364 23.05 -7.12 3.69
N ILE A 365 22.26 -6.94 2.61
CA ILE A 365 22.51 -7.58 1.31
C ILE A 365 23.86 -7.11 0.76
N TYR A 366 24.10 -5.80 0.72
CA TYR A 366 25.36 -5.24 0.23
C TYR A 366 26.55 -5.64 1.08
N PHE A 367 26.38 -5.69 2.39
CA PHE A 367 27.42 -6.18 3.28
C PHE A 367 27.77 -7.64 2.99
N LEU A 368 26.78 -8.53 2.90
CA LEU A 368 27.01 -9.94 2.65
C LEU A 368 27.63 -10.20 1.26
N ALA A 369 27.23 -9.43 0.25
CA ALA A 369 27.82 -9.48 -1.08
C ALA A 369 29.26 -8.93 -1.11
N ALA A 370 29.54 -7.86 -0.36
CA ALA A 370 30.82 -7.15 -0.37
C ALA A 370 31.88 -7.75 0.56
N ILE A 371 31.50 -8.40 1.66
CA ILE A 371 32.46 -8.84 2.70
C ILE A 371 33.49 -9.85 2.16
N GLY A 372 33.08 -10.76 1.27
CA GLY A 372 33.99 -11.69 0.61
C GLY A 372 34.99 -10.97 -0.31
N LEU A 373 34.52 -9.95 -1.03
CA LEU A 373 35.36 -9.09 -1.86
C LEU A 373 36.32 -8.24 -1.01
N ALA A 374 35.87 -7.73 0.14
CA ALA A 374 36.68 -6.94 1.05
C ALA A 374 37.89 -7.72 1.59
N ILE A 375 37.70 -9.00 1.91
CA ILE A 375 38.78 -9.88 2.39
C ILE A 375 39.78 -10.16 1.27
N THR A 376 39.30 -10.58 0.10
CA THR A 376 40.19 -10.94 -1.02
C THR A 376 40.99 -9.73 -1.50
N PHE A 377 40.33 -8.59 -1.64
CA PHE A 377 40.99 -7.35 -2.05
C PHE A 377 41.92 -6.80 -0.96
N GLY A 378 41.52 -6.89 0.32
CA GLY A 378 42.32 -6.43 1.45
C GLY A 378 43.62 -7.20 1.68
N VAL A 379 43.62 -8.49 1.39
CA VAL A 379 44.78 -9.36 1.62
C VAL A 379 45.72 -9.38 0.42
N MET A 380 45.18 -9.51 -0.80
CA MET A 380 45.98 -9.72 -2.01
C MET A 380 46.15 -8.45 -2.86
N GLY A 381 45.37 -7.39 -2.62
CA GLY A 381 45.38 -6.19 -3.48
C GLY A 381 44.86 -6.44 -4.90
N VAL A 382 44.19 -7.57 -5.13
CA VAL A 382 43.68 -7.99 -6.43
C VAL A 382 42.19 -7.69 -6.55
N ILE A 383 41.80 -6.99 -7.62
CA ILE A 383 40.40 -6.74 -7.96
C ILE A 383 39.87 -7.95 -8.73
N ASN A 384 38.85 -8.62 -8.19
CA ASN A 384 38.21 -9.78 -8.81
C ASN A 384 36.83 -9.43 -9.37
N MET A 385 36.72 -9.25 -10.69
CA MET A 385 35.43 -8.98 -11.35
C MET A 385 34.51 -10.20 -11.42
N ALA A 386 35.06 -11.42 -11.34
CA ALA A 386 34.27 -12.65 -11.31
C ALA A 386 33.60 -12.90 -9.94
N HIS A 387 33.80 -12.04 -8.94
CA HIS A 387 33.20 -12.21 -7.60
C HIS A 387 31.67 -12.31 -7.64
N GLY A 388 31.02 -11.53 -8.51
CA GLY A 388 29.58 -11.61 -8.72
C GLY A 388 29.11 -12.99 -9.20
N GLU A 389 29.93 -13.72 -9.95
CA GLU A 389 29.59 -15.06 -10.42
C GLU A 389 29.65 -16.12 -9.31
N PHE A 390 30.42 -15.88 -8.24
CA PHE A 390 30.35 -16.74 -7.05
C PHE A 390 29.03 -16.56 -6.30
N ILE A 391 28.48 -15.33 -6.27
CA ILE A 391 27.12 -15.07 -5.77
C ILE A 391 26.11 -15.84 -6.63
N MET A 392 26.20 -15.75 -7.95
CA MET A 392 25.34 -16.49 -8.88
C MET A 392 25.45 -18.01 -8.66
N MET A 393 26.67 -18.55 -8.55
CA MET A 393 26.91 -19.98 -8.33
C MET A 393 26.31 -20.47 -7.01
N GLY A 394 26.38 -19.66 -5.96
CA GLY A 394 25.72 -19.94 -4.69
C GLY A 394 24.19 -19.99 -4.81
N ALA A 395 23.59 -19.02 -5.49
CA ALA A 395 22.14 -18.98 -5.74
C ALA A 395 21.66 -20.22 -6.52
N TYR A 396 22.37 -20.60 -7.59
CA TYR A 396 22.07 -21.83 -8.33
C TYR A 396 22.32 -23.10 -7.52
N THR A 397 23.29 -23.11 -6.60
CA THR A 397 23.48 -24.24 -5.68
C THR A 397 22.24 -24.42 -4.81
N GLY A 398 21.67 -23.33 -4.28
CA GLY A 398 20.40 -23.37 -3.56
C GLY A 398 19.26 -23.94 -4.40
N TYR A 399 19.13 -23.47 -5.64
CA TYR A 399 18.11 -23.96 -6.56
C TYR A 399 18.25 -25.45 -6.87
N VAL A 400 19.47 -25.92 -7.16
CA VAL A 400 19.74 -27.34 -7.44
C VAL A 400 19.44 -28.21 -6.22
N VAL A 401 19.76 -27.76 -5.01
CA VAL A 401 19.43 -28.51 -3.78
C VAL A 401 17.91 -28.64 -3.63
N GLN A 402 17.13 -27.61 -3.96
CA GLN A 402 15.66 -27.68 -3.92
C GLN A 402 15.06 -28.64 -4.95
N LEU A 403 15.74 -28.89 -6.07
CA LEU A 403 15.31 -29.92 -7.03
C LEU A 403 15.48 -31.34 -6.49
N VAL A 404 16.43 -31.55 -5.57
CA VAL A 404 16.75 -32.87 -5.01
C VAL A 404 16.06 -33.12 -3.68
N VAL A 405 15.92 -32.07 -2.85
CA VAL A 405 15.33 -32.13 -1.51
C VAL A 405 14.01 -31.35 -1.53
N PRO A 406 12.84 -32.04 -1.54
CA PRO A 406 11.53 -31.38 -1.61
C PRO A 406 11.19 -30.51 -0.39
N ASP A 407 11.79 -30.79 0.78
CA ASP A 407 11.61 -30.00 1.98
C ASP A 407 12.40 -28.67 1.89
N TYR A 408 11.68 -27.55 1.82
CA TYR A 408 12.27 -26.21 1.69
C TYR A 408 13.12 -25.78 2.90
N THR A 409 12.84 -26.29 4.11
CA THR A 409 13.64 -25.97 5.29
C THR A 409 14.93 -26.77 5.30
N LEU A 410 14.84 -28.07 5.02
CA LEU A 410 16.00 -28.94 4.96
C LEU A 410 16.91 -28.58 3.78
N SER A 411 16.34 -28.24 2.62
CA SER A 411 17.09 -27.79 1.46
C SER A 411 17.86 -26.50 1.76
N LEU A 412 17.30 -25.54 2.50
CA LEU A 412 18.02 -24.32 2.91
C LEU A 412 19.20 -24.63 3.85
N LEU A 413 18.99 -25.50 4.83
CA LEU A 413 20.04 -25.92 5.77
C LEU A 413 21.20 -26.64 5.08
N ILE A 414 20.92 -27.38 4.00
CA ILE A 414 21.94 -28.07 3.18
C ILE A 414 22.56 -27.10 2.17
N ALA A 415 21.77 -26.20 1.59
CA ALA A 415 22.19 -25.25 0.55
C ALA A 415 23.25 -24.29 1.08
N LEU A 416 23.13 -23.77 2.31
CA LEU A 416 24.10 -22.81 2.85
C LEU A 416 25.53 -23.40 2.96
N PRO A 417 25.77 -24.55 3.64
CA PRO A 417 27.09 -25.18 3.64
C PRO A 417 27.56 -25.65 2.27
N LEU A 418 26.64 -26.16 1.42
CA LEU A 418 27.01 -26.65 0.10
C LEU A 418 27.42 -25.52 -0.83
N ALA A 419 26.68 -24.40 -0.83
CA ALA A 419 27.02 -23.20 -1.58
C ALA A 419 28.39 -22.67 -1.15
N PHE A 420 28.68 -22.64 0.16
CA PHE A 420 30.01 -22.31 0.66
C PHE A 420 31.07 -23.26 0.11
N ALA A 421 30.86 -24.58 0.20
CA ALA A 421 31.84 -25.57 -0.24
C ALA A 421 32.12 -25.52 -1.76
N VAL A 422 31.07 -25.40 -2.58
CA VAL A 422 31.16 -25.32 -4.05
C VAL A 422 31.90 -24.06 -4.46
N THR A 423 31.50 -22.90 -3.92
CA THR A 423 32.12 -21.62 -4.28
C THR A 423 33.51 -21.44 -3.68
N PHE A 424 33.78 -22.02 -2.50
CA PHE A 424 35.14 -22.12 -1.95
C PHE A 424 36.05 -22.91 -2.88
N GLY A 425 35.60 -24.09 -3.34
CA GLY A 425 36.34 -24.92 -4.29
C GLY A 425 36.57 -24.21 -5.62
N ALA A 426 35.54 -23.57 -6.17
CA ALA A 426 35.65 -22.78 -7.39
C ALA A 426 36.60 -21.58 -7.24
N GLY A 427 36.57 -20.91 -6.08
CA GLY A 427 37.50 -19.83 -5.75
C GLY A 427 38.94 -20.31 -5.68
N VAL A 428 39.20 -21.41 -4.97
CA VAL A 428 40.53 -22.05 -4.91
C VAL A 428 41.01 -22.45 -6.30
N ALA A 429 40.14 -23.03 -7.14
CA ALA A 429 40.49 -23.38 -8.52
C ALA A 429 40.87 -22.14 -9.33
N MET A 430 40.09 -21.06 -9.23
CA MET A 430 40.37 -19.81 -9.94
C MET A 430 41.67 -19.15 -9.47
N GLU A 431 41.94 -19.18 -8.17
CA GLU A 431 43.19 -18.67 -7.61
C GLU A 431 44.39 -19.45 -8.14
N ARG A 432 44.35 -20.79 -8.07
CA ARG A 432 45.46 -21.66 -8.45
C ARG A 432 45.74 -21.67 -9.94
N LEU A 433 44.69 -21.68 -10.76
CA LEU A 433 44.80 -21.81 -12.21
C LEU A 433 45.10 -20.47 -12.89
N VAL A 434 44.60 -19.36 -12.32
CA VAL A 434 44.68 -18.05 -12.95
C VAL A 434 45.40 -17.06 -12.05
N ILE A 435 44.80 -16.65 -10.92
CA ILE A 435 45.24 -15.45 -10.18
C ILE A 435 46.68 -15.55 -9.69
N ARG A 436 47.13 -16.73 -9.27
CA ARG A 436 48.52 -16.98 -8.86
C ARG A 436 49.56 -16.47 -9.85
N TRP A 437 49.28 -16.61 -11.14
CA TRP A 437 50.22 -16.22 -12.20
C TRP A 437 50.22 -14.71 -12.48
N LEU A 438 49.23 -13.98 -11.94
CA LEU A 438 48.99 -12.58 -12.24
C LEU A 438 49.06 -11.65 -11.01
N TYR A 439 49.45 -12.14 -9.82
CA TYR A 439 49.49 -11.33 -8.59
C TYR A 439 50.19 -9.96 -8.72
N HIS A 440 51.22 -9.87 -9.56
CA HIS A 440 52.02 -8.65 -9.74
C HIS A 440 51.52 -7.77 -10.91
N ARG A 441 50.38 -8.11 -11.51
CA ARG A 441 49.84 -7.50 -12.74
C ARG A 441 48.35 -7.19 -12.55
N PRO A 442 48.02 -6.08 -11.85
CA PRO A 442 46.64 -5.80 -11.43
C PRO A 442 45.68 -5.59 -12.60
N LEU A 443 46.12 -4.92 -13.68
CA LEU A 443 45.30 -4.72 -14.88
C LEU A 443 45.02 -6.03 -15.62
N GLU A 444 46.03 -6.90 -15.74
CA GLU A 444 45.86 -8.21 -16.38
C GLU A 444 44.95 -9.12 -15.55
N THR A 445 45.02 -9.02 -14.21
CA THR A 445 44.11 -9.79 -13.33
C THR A 445 42.66 -9.32 -13.47
N LEU A 446 42.43 -8.02 -13.61
CA LEU A 446 41.09 -7.48 -13.87
C LEU A 446 40.54 -8.00 -15.20
N LEU A 447 41.35 -7.97 -16.27
CA LEU A 447 40.95 -8.49 -17.58
C LEU A 447 40.68 -10.00 -17.54
N ALA A 448 41.54 -10.77 -16.86
CA ALA A 448 41.40 -12.22 -16.72
C ALA A 448 40.12 -12.58 -15.95
N THR A 449 39.87 -11.93 -14.81
CA THR A 449 38.66 -12.18 -14.00
C THR A 449 37.39 -11.71 -14.72
N PHE A 450 37.43 -10.65 -15.52
CA PHE A 450 36.32 -10.27 -16.38
C PHE A 450 36.02 -11.34 -17.45
N GLY A 451 37.07 -11.88 -18.10
CA GLY A 451 36.91 -12.99 -19.06
C GLY A 451 36.32 -14.25 -18.42
N ILE A 452 36.75 -14.58 -17.19
CA ILE A 452 36.16 -15.69 -16.41
C ILE A 452 34.70 -15.39 -16.06
N SER A 453 34.36 -14.14 -15.76
CA SER A 453 32.98 -13.73 -15.48
C SER A 453 32.06 -14.09 -16.66
N ILE A 454 32.46 -13.70 -17.87
CA ILE A 454 31.73 -14.00 -19.12
C ILE A 454 31.63 -15.52 -19.33
N LEU A 455 32.72 -16.25 -19.10
CA LEU A 455 32.73 -17.71 -19.22
C LEU A 455 31.72 -18.36 -18.25
N LEU A 456 31.75 -17.99 -16.96
CA LEU A 456 30.87 -18.55 -15.93
C LEU A 456 29.41 -18.18 -16.19
N GLN A 457 29.13 -16.94 -16.60
CA GLN A 457 27.80 -16.50 -17.00
C GLN A 457 27.28 -17.31 -18.19
N GLN A 458 28.10 -17.53 -19.22
CA GLN A 458 27.71 -18.33 -20.37
C GLN A 458 27.49 -19.81 -20.00
N LEU A 459 28.32 -20.37 -19.12
CA LEU A 459 28.13 -21.71 -18.59
C LEU A 459 26.79 -21.83 -17.84
N ALA A 460 26.46 -20.85 -17.00
CA ALA A 460 25.18 -20.83 -16.29
C ALA A 460 24.00 -20.76 -17.26
N LYS A 461 24.07 -19.93 -18.31
CA LYS A 461 23.06 -19.86 -19.37
C LYS A 461 22.89 -21.20 -20.10
N ASN A 462 24.00 -21.90 -20.37
CA ASN A 462 23.96 -23.20 -21.04
C ASN A 462 23.35 -24.31 -20.17
N VAL A 463 23.62 -24.30 -18.86
CA VAL A 463 23.14 -25.33 -17.93
C VAL A 463 21.71 -25.09 -17.45
N PHE A 464 21.38 -23.84 -17.08
CA PHE A 464 20.12 -23.50 -16.42
C PHE A 464 19.11 -22.77 -17.33
N GLY A 465 19.55 -22.31 -18.49
CA GLY A 465 18.80 -21.45 -19.40
C GLY A 465 18.90 -19.96 -19.07
N THR A 466 18.30 -19.12 -19.91
CA THR A 466 18.27 -17.66 -19.73
C THR A 466 17.10 -17.17 -18.88
N GLN A 467 16.16 -18.06 -18.55
CA GLN A 467 14.99 -17.73 -17.74
C GLN A 467 15.34 -17.65 -16.26
N ALA A 468 14.65 -16.75 -15.55
CA ALA A 468 14.74 -16.65 -14.11
C ALA A 468 14.21 -17.92 -13.42
N ARG A 469 14.97 -18.44 -12.46
CA ARG A 469 14.59 -19.59 -11.63
C ARG A 469 14.22 -19.11 -10.23
N PRO A 470 13.02 -19.41 -9.72
CA PRO A 470 12.67 -19.04 -8.35
C PRO A 470 13.39 -19.94 -7.36
N LEU A 471 13.92 -19.35 -6.28
CA LEU A 471 14.35 -20.09 -5.10
C LEU A 471 13.26 -19.91 -4.03
N THR A 472 12.53 -20.99 -3.75
CA THR A 472 11.33 -20.90 -2.90
C THR A 472 11.72 -20.88 -1.43
N ALA A 473 11.15 -19.95 -0.66
CA ALA A 473 11.38 -19.88 0.78
C ALA A 473 10.53 -20.93 1.53
N PRO A 474 11.02 -21.49 2.65
CA PRO A 474 10.21 -22.33 3.52
C PRO A 474 9.07 -21.53 4.18
N GLY A 475 7.99 -22.19 4.58
CA GLY A 475 6.77 -21.53 5.09
C GLY A 475 6.95 -20.61 6.32
N TRP A 476 8.01 -20.79 7.11
CA TRP A 476 8.34 -19.88 8.23
C TRP A 476 9.09 -18.61 7.80
N LEU A 477 9.61 -18.58 6.57
CA LEU A 477 10.15 -17.38 5.91
C LEU A 477 9.14 -16.75 4.95
N ASP A 478 8.02 -17.43 4.70
CA ASP A 478 6.96 -16.92 3.85
C ASP A 478 6.11 -15.87 4.60
N GLY A 479 5.71 -14.82 3.88
CA GLY A 479 4.95 -13.71 4.43
C GLY A 479 5.77 -12.61 5.13
N SER A 480 5.09 -11.89 6.02
CA SER A 480 5.63 -10.72 6.71
C SER A 480 5.08 -10.61 8.14
N LEU A 481 5.90 -10.00 9.01
CA LEU A 481 5.47 -9.54 10.32
C LEU A 481 4.81 -8.17 10.14
N VAL A 482 3.48 -8.13 10.21
CA VAL A 482 2.69 -6.91 10.09
C VAL A 482 2.55 -6.29 11.47
N PHE A 483 3.10 -5.08 11.66
CA PHE A 483 2.93 -4.33 12.91
C PHE A 483 1.66 -3.48 12.86
N ASN A 484 1.42 -2.84 11.71
CA ASN A 484 0.26 -2.00 11.42
C ASN A 484 0.08 -1.88 9.89
N ASP A 485 -0.90 -1.09 9.45
CA ASP A 485 -1.22 -0.87 8.02
C ASP A 485 -0.08 -0.25 7.20
N VAL A 486 0.95 0.32 7.85
CA VAL A 486 2.06 1.04 7.21
C VAL A 486 3.36 0.22 7.26
N VAL A 487 3.62 -0.50 8.36
CA VAL A 487 4.90 -1.18 8.62
C VAL A 487 4.71 -2.69 8.57
N ALA A 488 5.32 -3.31 7.56
CA ALA A 488 5.32 -4.76 7.39
C ALA A 488 6.71 -5.25 6.98
N ILE A 489 7.34 -6.06 7.84
CA ILE A 489 8.68 -6.57 7.59
C ILE A 489 8.60 -8.01 7.07
N SER A 490 9.05 -8.24 5.84
CA SER A 490 9.17 -9.61 5.33
C SER A 490 10.17 -10.43 6.14
N TYR A 491 9.80 -11.67 6.49
CA TYR A 491 10.68 -12.58 7.24
C TYR A 491 11.99 -12.86 6.51
N ILE A 492 12.01 -12.83 5.18
CA ILE A 492 13.22 -12.95 4.36
C ILE A 492 14.22 -11.83 4.67
N ARG A 493 13.75 -10.59 4.84
CA ARG A 493 14.62 -9.44 5.15
C ARG A 493 15.25 -9.59 6.54
N VAL A 494 14.47 -10.04 7.51
CA VAL A 494 14.96 -10.35 8.86
C VAL A 494 16.00 -11.48 8.81
N ALA A 495 15.73 -12.53 8.04
CA ALA A 495 16.66 -13.65 7.88
C ALA A 495 17.98 -13.23 7.24
N ILE A 496 17.96 -12.35 6.23
CA ILE A 496 19.18 -11.80 5.61
C ILE A 496 19.97 -10.98 6.62
N PHE A 497 19.31 -10.12 7.41
CA PHE A 497 19.96 -9.35 8.45
C PHE A 497 20.63 -10.25 9.50
N VAL A 498 19.90 -11.27 9.99
CA VAL A 498 20.43 -12.25 10.95
C VAL A 498 21.60 -13.03 10.33
N LEU A 499 21.50 -13.46 9.07
CA LEU A 499 22.56 -14.15 8.37
C LEU A 499 23.80 -13.26 8.23
N ALA A 500 23.63 -11.98 7.87
CA ALA A 500 24.72 -11.01 7.80
C ALA A 500 25.43 -10.85 9.15
N LEU A 501 24.70 -10.78 10.25
CA LEU A 501 25.28 -10.73 11.61
C LEU A 501 26.01 -12.02 11.98
N ILE A 502 25.46 -13.19 11.65
CA ILE A 502 26.11 -14.48 11.87
C ILE A 502 27.43 -14.53 11.09
N PHE A 503 27.43 -14.15 9.81
CA PHE A 503 28.64 -14.14 8.99
C PHE A 503 29.66 -13.12 9.48
N LEU A 504 29.24 -11.94 9.89
CA LEU A 504 30.12 -10.96 10.53
C LEU A 504 30.77 -11.56 11.79
N ALA A 505 29.99 -12.18 12.68
CA ALA A 505 30.49 -12.78 13.90
C ALA A 505 31.47 -13.94 13.63
N VAL A 506 31.11 -14.84 12.71
CA VAL A 506 31.96 -15.96 12.27
C VAL A 506 33.26 -15.43 11.67
N LEU A 507 33.18 -14.44 10.78
CA LEU A 507 34.37 -13.87 10.15
C LEU A 507 35.27 -13.17 11.18
N LEU A 508 34.71 -12.36 12.07
CA LEU A 508 35.49 -11.70 13.12
C LEU A 508 36.14 -12.73 14.05
N TYR A 509 35.45 -13.82 14.38
CA TYR A 509 36.01 -14.92 15.12
C TYR A 509 37.18 -15.58 14.36
N VAL A 510 36.99 -15.92 13.09
CA VAL A 510 38.03 -16.51 12.23
C VAL A 510 39.24 -15.58 12.15
N LEU A 511 39.06 -14.31 11.83
CA LEU A 511 40.16 -13.37 11.64
C LEU A 511 40.85 -12.98 12.97
N ASN A 512 40.13 -12.87 14.08
CA ASN A 512 40.73 -12.37 15.33
C ASN A 512 41.17 -13.46 16.30
N ARG A 513 40.54 -14.65 16.27
CA ARG A 513 40.78 -15.72 17.25
C ARG A 513 41.45 -16.97 16.68
N THR A 514 41.53 -17.15 15.36
CA THR A 514 42.13 -18.37 14.77
C THR A 514 43.53 -18.15 14.23
N ARG A 515 44.26 -19.26 14.04
CA ARG A 515 45.61 -19.27 13.42
C ARG A 515 45.59 -18.70 12.00
N LEU A 516 44.55 -19.03 11.21
CA LEU A 516 44.39 -18.50 9.85
C LEU A 516 44.39 -16.97 9.86
N GLY A 517 43.67 -16.34 10.78
CA GLY A 517 43.65 -14.88 10.90
C GLY A 517 44.99 -14.26 11.29
N LEU A 518 45.78 -14.94 12.13
CA LEU A 518 47.14 -14.53 12.47
C LEU A 518 48.07 -14.64 11.26
N GLU A 519 48.01 -15.75 10.53
CA GLU A 519 48.81 -16.02 9.34
C GLU A 519 48.47 -15.03 8.21
N VAL A 520 47.18 -14.75 7.99
CA VAL A 520 46.72 -13.72 7.04
C VAL A 520 47.31 -12.36 7.38
N ARG A 521 47.26 -11.91 8.63
CA ARG A 521 47.87 -10.62 9.03
C ARG A 521 49.39 -10.61 8.88
N ALA A 522 50.06 -11.73 9.13
CA ALA A 522 51.51 -11.83 8.95
C ALA A 522 51.89 -11.73 7.47
N VAL A 523 51.17 -12.45 6.60
CA VAL A 523 51.39 -12.44 5.15
C VAL A 523 51.07 -11.07 4.54
N THR A 524 49.99 -10.39 4.96
CA THR A 524 49.68 -9.06 4.44
C THR A 524 50.68 -7.99 4.82
N GLN A 525 51.33 -8.11 5.99
CA GLN A 525 52.33 -7.14 6.43
C GLN A 525 53.69 -7.35 5.78
N ASN A 526 54.17 -8.60 5.72
CA ASN A 526 55.44 -8.94 5.09
C ASN A 526 55.45 -10.42 4.65
N PRO A 527 55.09 -10.72 3.39
CA PRO A 527 55.06 -12.09 2.88
C PRO A 527 56.42 -12.81 2.97
N GLY A 528 57.52 -12.09 2.75
CA GLY A 528 58.87 -12.68 2.76
C GLY A 528 59.33 -13.09 4.16
N MET A 529 59.04 -12.26 5.17
CA MET A 529 59.30 -12.61 6.57
C MET A 529 58.39 -13.76 7.02
N ALA A 530 57.11 -13.74 6.65
CA ALA A 530 56.19 -14.83 6.95
C ALA A 530 56.67 -16.18 6.36
N ALA A 531 57.13 -16.18 5.12
CA ALA A 531 57.72 -17.36 4.46
C ALA A 531 58.98 -17.86 5.20
N SER A 532 59.83 -16.95 5.67
CA SER A 532 61.03 -17.31 6.45
C SER A 532 60.68 -17.93 7.82
N MET A 533 59.50 -17.63 8.35
CA MET A 533 58.96 -18.20 9.60
C MET A 533 58.14 -19.49 9.38
N GLY A 534 58.13 -20.04 8.16
CA GLY A 534 57.47 -21.30 7.82
C GLY A 534 55.98 -21.19 7.45
N ILE A 535 55.46 -19.97 7.26
CA ILE A 535 54.10 -19.74 6.77
C ILE A 535 54.15 -19.69 5.23
N ASP A 536 53.45 -20.59 4.54
CA ASP A 536 53.36 -20.60 3.08
C ASP A 536 52.38 -19.50 2.57
N PRO A 537 52.88 -18.38 1.98
CA PRO A 537 52.00 -17.29 1.56
C PRO A 537 51.02 -17.70 0.45
N ASP A 538 51.41 -18.62 -0.44
CA ASP A 538 50.54 -19.10 -1.52
C ASP A 538 49.35 -19.89 -0.94
N ARG A 539 49.59 -20.69 0.09
CA ARG A 539 48.51 -21.41 0.79
C ARG A 539 47.57 -20.44 1.50
N ILE A 540 48.09 -19.39 2.13
CA ILE A 540 47.27 -18.39 2.81
C ILE A 540 46.42 -17.59 1.81
N ASN A 541 47.00 -17.18 0.69
CA ASN A 541 46.27 -16.49 -0.38
C ASN A 541 45.16 -17.38 -0.96
N MET A 542 45.46 -18.65 -1.26
CA MET A 542 44.49 -19.64 -1.71
C MET A 542 43.31 -19.80 -0.73
N LEU A 543 43.60 -20.00 0.56
CA LEU A 543 42.57 -20.17 1.59
C LEU A 543 41.73 -18.90 1.78
N THR A 544 42.37 -17.74 1.72
CA THR A 544 41.70 -16.44 1.82
C THR A 544 40.79 -16.19 0.62
N PHE A 545 41.26 -16.53 -0.59
CA PHE A 545 40.47 -16.43 -1.81
C PHE A 545 39.26 -17.36 -1.76
N GLY A 546 39.49 -18.63 -1.41
CA GLY A 546 38.41 -19.61 -1.21
C GLY A 546 37.40 -19.15 -0.16
N LEU A 547 37.84 -18.61 0.98
CA LEU A 547 36.95 -18.10 2.03
C LEU A 547 36.09 -16.94 1.51
N GLY A 548 36.68 -16.01 0.77
CA GLY A 548 35.95 -14.89 0.16
C GLY A 548 34.89 -15.35 -0.85
N SER A 549 35.25 -16.28 -1.74
CA SER A 549 34.31 -16.90 -2.69
C SER A 549 33.22 -17.72 -1.99
N GLY A 550 33.58 -18.45 -0.93
CA GLY A 550 32.66 -19.22 -0.10
C GLY A 550 31.57 -18.35 0.53
N ILE A 551 31.96 -17.21 1.10
CA ILE A 551 31.01 -16.25 1.68
C ILE A 551 30.11 -15.65 0.58
N ALA A 552 30.68 -15.36 -0.60
CA ALA A 552 29.90 -14.90 -1.75
C ALA A 552 28.83 -15.91 -2.18
N GLY A 553 29.14 -17.21 -2.16
CA GLY A 553 28.16 -18.27 -2.43
C GLY A 553 27.02 -18.29 -1.43
N VAL A 554 27.31 -18.11 -0.14
CA VAL A 554 26.26 -18.01 0.87
C VAL A 554 25.41 -16.75 0.70
N ALA A 555 26.04 -15.63 0.36
CA ALA A 555 25.32 -14.43 -0.05
C ALA A 555 24.38 -14.72 -1.22
N GLY A 556 24.83 -15.51 -2.19
CA GLY A 556 24.04 -15.99 -3.32
C GLY A 556 22.75 -16.67 -2.94
N VAL A 557 22.79 -17.61 -1.98
CA VAL A 557 21.59 -18.30 -1.49
C VAL A 557 20.61 -17.31 -0.85
N ALA A 558 21.12 -16.40 -0.01
CA ALA A 558 20.29 -15.42 0.68
C ALA A 558 19.65 -14.40 -0.27
N ILE A 559 20.43 -13.90 -1.23
CA ILE A 559 19.95 -12.99 -2.27
C ILE A 559 18.98 -13.72 -3.20
N GLY A 560 19.22 -14.99 -3.52
CA GLY A 560 18.31 -15.82 -4.33
C GLY A 560 16.94 -16.04 -3.68
N LEU A 561 16.85 -16.04 -2.35
CA LEU A 561 15.56 -16.09 -1.64
C LEU A 561 14.81 -14.76 -1.72
N TYR A 562 15.54 -13.64 -1.79
CA TYR A 562 14.96 -12.30 -1.89
C TYR A 562 14.65 -11.87 -3.32
N ALA A 563 15.47 -12.27 -4.27
CA ALA A 563 15.40 -11.92 -5.68
C ALA A 563 15.58 -13.18 -6.54
N GLN A 564 14.99 -13.19 -7.74
CA GLN A 564 15.03 -14.37 -8.60
C GLN A 564 16.46 -14.74 -9.05
N VAL A 565 16.73 -16.03 -9.18
CA VAL A 565 18.04 -16.52 -9.62
C VAL A 565 18.12 -16.41 -11.14
N THR A 566 19.03 -15.54 -11.62
CA THR A 566 19.31 -15.36 -13.04
C THR A 566 20.79 -15.54 -13.32
N SER A 567 21.14 -15.89 -14.56
CA SER A 567 22.55 -16.04 -14.95
C SER A 567 23.30 -14.72 -15.02
N GLU A 568 22.62 -13.57 -14.89
CA GLU A 568 23.23 -12.24 -14.93
C GLU A 568 23.17 -11.54 -13.56
N MET A 569 22.62 -12.21 -12.55
CA MET A 569 22.49 -11.68 -11.19
C MET A 569 23.82 -11.17 -10.64
N GLY A 570 24.93 -11.86 -10.93
CA GLY A 570 26.26 -11.46 -10.47
C GLY A 570 26.65 -10.03 -10.88
N GLN A 571 26.27 -9.60 -12.09
CA GLN A 571 26.56 -8.26 -12.60
C GLN A 571 25.81 -7.16 -11.83
N ALA A 572 24.59 -7.45 -11.38
CA ALA A 572 23.79 -6.50 -10.62
C ALA A 572 24.42 -6.16 -9.25
N TYR A 573 25.10 -7.14 -8.63
CA TYR A 573 25.65 -6.98 -7.28
C TYR A 573 27.15 -6.69 -7.24
N ILE A 574 27.93 -6.98 -8.29
CA ILE A 574 29.38 -6.76 -8.28
C ILE A 574 29.73 -5.27 -8.16
N VAL A 575 29.02 -4.40 -8.88
CA VAL A 575 29.25 -2.94 -8.85
C VAL A 575 28.96 -2.41 -7.44
N GLN A 576 27.83 -2.79 -6.86
CA GLN A 576 27.43 -2.38 -5.50
C GLN A 576 28.39 -2.92 -4.44
N SER A 577 28.86 -4.16 -4.61
CA SER A 577 29.85 -4.77 -3.72
C SER A 577 31.17 -4.02 -3.76
N PHE A 578 31.64 -3.65 -4.96
CA PHE A 578 32.87 -2.88 -5.13
C PHE A 578 32.74 -1.48 -4.52
N MET A 579 31.65 -0.76 -4.82
CA MET A 579 31.36 0.55 -4.22
C MET A 579 31.36 0.47 -2.69
N THR A 580 30.74 -0.58 -2.14
CA THR A 580 30.69 -0.83 -0.69
C THR A 580 32.09 -1.00 -0.08
N VAL A 581 32.97 -1.77 -0.72
CA VAL A 581 34.35 -1.97 -0.24
C VAL A 581 35.17 -0.68 -0.35
N VAL A 582 35.06 0.04 -1.46
CA VAL A 582 35.83 1.28 -1.69
C VAL A 582 35.39 2.40 -0.74
N VAL A 583 34.09 2.61 -0.61
CA VAL A 583 33.51 3.58 0.34
C VAL A 583 33.87 3.18 1.77
N GLY A 584 33.76 1.90 2.12
CA GLY A 584 34.05 1.41 3.45
C GLY A 584 35.53 1.53 3.86
N GLY A 585 36.43 1.41 2.90
CA GLY A 585 37.87 1.26 3.11
C GLY A 585 38.29 -0.18 2.82
N VAL A 586 39.17 -0.31 1.83
CA VAL A 586 39.66 -1.61 1.34
C VAL A 586 40.28 -2.42 2.48
N GLY A 587 39.91 -3.69 2.59
CA GLY A 587 40.51 -4.63 3.55
C GLY A 587 40.13 -4.45 5.01
N ASN A 588 39.14 -3.60 5.32
CA ASN A 588 38.61 -3.46 6.67
C ASN A 588 37.15 -3.94 6.75
N VAL A 589 36.89 -5.02 7.50
CA VAL A 589 35.54 -5.58 7.68
C VAL A 589 34.56 -4.58 8.28
N TRP A 590 34.98 -3.80 9.28
CA TRP A 590 34.16 -2.72 9.87
C TRP A 590 33.94 -1.58 8.89
N GLY A 591 34.96 -1.30 8.07
CA GLY A 591 34.84 -0.38 6.95
C GLY A 591 33.77 -0.83 5.97
N THR A 592 33.79 -2.09 5.53
CA THR A 592 32.79 -2.67 4.63
C THR A 592 31.38 -2.61 5.21
N LEU A 593 31.21 -2.88 6.51
CA LEU A 593 29.92 -2.72 7.19
C LEU A 593 29.42 -1.27 7.17
N ALA A 594 30.29 -0.31 7.49
CA ALA A 594 29.94 1.11 7.43
C ALA A 594 29.65 1.59 6.00
N GLY A 595 30.40 1.09 5.01
CA GLY A 595 30.18 1.37 3.59
C GLY A 595 28.85 0.82 3.10
N ALA A 596 28.50 -0.40 3.50
CA ALA A 596 27.23 -1.03 3.15
C ALA A 596 26.05 -0.28 3.78
N GLY A 597 26.21 0.16 5.03
CA GLY A 597 25.27 1.04 5.71
C GLY A 597 25.06 2.36 4.99
N LEU A 598 26.15 3.07 4.64
CA LEU A 598 26.08 4.35 3.93
C LEU A 598 25.40 4.20 2.57
N ILE A 599 25.78 3.19 1.78
CA ILE A 599 25.21 2.95 0.45
C ILE A 599 23.75 2.51 0.56
N GLY A 600 23.41 1.56 1.43
CA GLY A 600 22.04 1.07 1.61
C GLY A 600 21.08 2.17 2.05
N LEU A 601 21.45 2.95 3.07
CA LEU A 601 20.67 4.09 3.56
C LEU A 601 20.54 5.18 2.50
N SER A 602 21.64 5.56 1.84
CA SER A 602 21.60 6.61 0.82
C SER A 602 20.77 6.19 -0.38
N GLN A 603 20.78 4.90 -0.76
CA GLN A 603 20.04 4.43 -1.92
C GLN A 603 18.55 4.52 -1.67
N LYS A 604 18.10 4.02 -0.51
CA LYS A 604 16.69 4.10 -0.13
C LYS A 604 16.24 5.54 0.12
N GLY A 605 17.10 6.40 0.66
CA GLY A 605 16.82 7.83 0.79
C GLY A 605 16.64 8.52 -0.57
N ILE A 606 17.48 8.21 -1.56
CA ILE A 606 17.34 8.77 -2.92
C ILE A 606 16.08 8.23 -3.62
N GLU A 607 15.79 6.92 -3.48
CA GLU A 607 14.57 6.31 -4.00
C GLU A 607 13.30 6.95 -3.39
N TRP A 608 13.33 7.28 -2.10
CA TRP A 608 12.21 7.96 -1.43
C TRP A 608 12.00 9.39 -1.93
N LEU A 609 13.07 10.14 -2.23
CA LEU A 609 12.98 11.48 -2.81
C LEU A 609 12.53 11.48 -4.28
N ASN A 610 12.78 10.40 -5.02
CA ASN A 610 12.37 10.27 -6.42
C ASN A 610 11.77 8.89 -6.74
N PRO A 611 10.52 8.61 -6.28
CA PRO A 611 9.90 7.29 -6.43
C PRO A 611 9.66 6.90 -7.90
N ALA A 612 9.51 7.88 -8.79
CA ALA A 612 9.19 7.66 -10.20
C ALA A 612 10.40 7.20 -11.04
N ASN A 613 11.64 7.34 -10.55
CA ASN A 613 12.84 7.06 -11.34
C ASN A 613 13.92 6.31 -10.54
N THR A 614 13.71 5.00 -10.36
CA THR A 614 14.66 4.10 -9.66
C THR A 614 16.02 3.98 -10.36
N LEU A 615 16.09 4.21 -11.68
CA LEU A 615 17.36 4.24 -12.43
C LEU A 615 18.19 5.48 -12.07
N ALA A 616 17.54 6.62 -11.81
CA ALA A 616 18.21 7.81 -11.34
C ALA A 616 18.88 7.58 -9.98
N ALA A 617 18.28 6.75 -9.10
CA ALA A 617 18.89 6.41 -7.81
C ALA A 617 20.26 5.75 -7.95
N GLN A 618 20.43 4.83 -8.91
CA GLN A 618 21.74 4.23 -9.19
C GLN A 618 22.75 5.26 -9.70
N THR A 619 22.31 6.19 -10.56
CA THR A 619 23.18 7.24 -11.11
C THR A 619 23.65 8.20 -10.02
N TYR A 620 22.71 8.67 -9.19
CA TYR A 620 23.02 9.51 -8.04
C TYR A 620 23.89 8.80 -7.01
N MET A 621 23.71 7.50 -6.81
CA MET A 621 24.57 6.70 -5.94
C MET A 621 26.01 6.68 -6.44
N ILE A 622 26.23 6.47 -7.74
CA ILE A 622 27.58 6.49 -8.32
C ILE A 622 28.21 7.88 -8.14
N LEU A 623 27.46 8.95 -8.40
CA LEU A 623 27.94 10.33 -8.19
C LEU A 623 28.27 10.60 -6.72
N LEU A 624 27.43 10.15 -5.79
CA LEU A 624 27.64 10.26 -4.35
C LEU A 624 28.93 9.54 -3.93
N VAL A 625 29.15 8.33 -4.45
CA VAL A 625 30.38 7.57 -4.16
C VAL A 625 31.61 8.24 -4.75
N ILE A 626 31.55 8.75 -5.98
CA ILE A 626 32.66 9.51 -6.59
C ILE A 626 33.00 10.73 -5.73
N LEU A 627 31.98 11.52 -5.35
CA LEU A 627 32.16 12.69 -4.50
C LEU A 627 32.72 12.31 -3.11
N PHE A 628 32.19 11.25 -2.51
CA PHE A 628 32.65 10.75 -1.22
C PHE A 628 34.13 10.36 -1.28
N ILE A 629 34.56 9.63 -2.31
CA ILE A 629 35.96 9.22 -2.49
C ILE A 629 36.87 10.44 -2.71
N GLN A 630 36.41 11.48 -3.42
CA GLN A 630 37.20 12.71 -3.58
C GLN A 630 37.50 13.38 -2.23
N PHE A 631 36.52 13.41 -1.31
CA PHE A 631 36.73 13.95 0.03
C PHE A 631 37.46 12.98 0.98
N ARG A 632 37.24 11.68 0.82
CA ARG A 632 37.76 10.63 1.70
C ARG A 632 38.34 9.46 0.90
N PRO A 633 39.51 9.63 0.27
CA PRO A 633 40.07 8.65 -0.67
C PRO A 633 40.47 7.31 -0.02
N ARG A 634 40.62 7.28 1.31
CA ARG A 634 40.94 6.07 2.09
C ARG A 634 39.68 5.33 2.60
N GLY A 635 38.48 5.76 2.21
CA GLY A 635 37.21 5.22 2.70
C GLY A 635 36.87 5.63 4.13
N ILE A 636 35.71 5.18 4.63
CA ILE A 636 35.19 5.48 5.98
C ILE A 636 36.19 5.05 7.05
N VAL A 637 36.72 3.84 6.97
CA VAL A 637 37.69 3.31 7.94
C VAL A 637 39.02 3.04 7.24
N ALA A 638 39.97 3.95 7.41
CA ALA A 638 41.32 3.79 6.89
C ALA A 638 42.06 2.66 7.63
N LEU A 639 42.75 1.79 6.89
CA LEU A 639 43.74 0.86 7.45
C LEU A 639 44.88 1.67 8.09
N LYS A 640 45.16 1.43 9.38
CA LYS A 640 46.33 2.00 10.07
C LYS A 640 47.55 1.09 9.83
N GLY A 641 48.52 1.56 9.05
CA GLY A 641 49.82 0.91 8.84
C GLY A 641 50.69 1.66 7.82
N ARG A 642 52.02 1.53 7.91
CA ARG A 642 53.02 2.20 7.04
C ARG A 642 52.90 1.88 5.54
N ALA A 643 52.08 0.91 5.14
CA ALA A 643 51.76 0.64 3.74
C ALA A 643 50.89 1.71 3.07
N ALA A 644 50.30 2.64 3.83
CA ALA A 644 49.54 3.77 3.30
C ALA A 644 50.40 4.97 2.82
N GLU A 645 51.73 4.86 2.95
CA GLU A 645 52.72 5.90 2.59
C GLU A 645 53.69 5.45 1.48
N ALA A 646 53.48 4.28 0.85
CA ALA A 646 54.30 3.78 -0.26
C ALA A 646 53.64 3.99 -1.62
#